data_AF-A0AAD3CP64-F1
#
_entry.id   AF-A0AAD3CP64-F1
#
_cell.length_a   1.000
_cell.length_b   1.000
_cell.length_c   1.000
_cell.angle_alpha   90.00
_cell.angle_beta   90.00
_cell.angle_gamma   90.00
#
_symmetry.space_group_name_H-M   'P 1'
#
loop_
_entity.id
_entity.type
_entity.pdbx_description
1 polymer ?
#
loop_
_entity_poly.entity_id
_entity_poly.type
_entity_poly.pdbx_seq_one_letter_code
_entity_poly.pdbx_strand_id
1 'polypeptide(L)'
;MISIPNLSSALAVFAFLLFLIVGSDASLHSSMTTSSTLCEIKVLDILQYELIERAYEKDAEIEFECVMDATDMDGKSGLTLPIQGTETQINELKQMLKENELIAGRSMLRHGHVTFSKEGIFLPPDLIVRENIIKESAGRNLEAYVTASGNKKILAVKVVDKNGKKVAGTLGDFADNIFGSKGDSNTLKSVLEGCSMGKMKITPGVLPNSASVIQKFAGVIQITVNLDVTTAARNELRNAITVKLEKLLRISLPGPNDHVMYSIQCDEKCGYIAYSYDNDWNSVYYDQFYSMPAVQAHEIAHNFNLHHSRGIDGGERSDKTGLMGNPLFQDDDSRICFNPAKTWQLSSNGNNWYSDRKLLLSPRTLKNGNAFKKTFKIVGVADYKNNPQGHFIVAKLETGTNKDYFLGLNIAKGVNANTVEARNQVTLVQAGGNGEIFAHSDMKAHLHQGESYTIKNFGSSGKPLEINVRRINLRVSPQVAEIEVRYGYNAPQSSPLECNDVVLSIKTDAYPGETSWKLVSKAYKMEMRTGGDYTSADTVYDKKLCLEDGDYTLVIKDKYGDGFSHGNGYWKLFFDEKIVAEGGKFSSIEETSFTISGSQVSPAADPATARTPSLPVTVTKAPTSSPTTFPTAAPTSSPTQCSDDPSFKFRRFDFERSCNWICWPKDTNKIRKRQKNWCNRDGISESCCAACAATKQCR
;
A
#
# COMPACT_ATOMS: atom_id res chain seq x y z
N MET A 1 -60.43 -25.64 57.10
CA MET A 1 -59.25 -24.86 56.68
C MET A 1 -58.59 -25.59 55.53
N ILE A 2 -58.29 -24.91 54.42
CA ILE A 2 -57.51 -25.47 53.30
C ILE A 2 -56.18 -24.73 53.30
N SER A 3 -55.07 -25.46 53.33
CA SER A 3 -53.73 -24.86 53.38
C SER A 3 -53.21 -24.60 51.96
N ILE A 4 -52.58 -23.44 51.76
CA ILE A 4 -52.06 -22.99 50.46
C ILE A 4 -50.55 -23.30 50.40
N PRO A 5 -50.06 -24.06 49.39
CA PRO A 5 -48.64 -24.27 49.18
C PRO A 5 -47.88 -22.97 48.81
N ASN A 6 -46.62 -22.87 49.22
CA ASN A 6 -45.84 -21.62 49.19
C ASN A 6 -45.66 -20.99 47.80
N LEU A 7 -45.71 -19.65 47.78
CA LEU A 7 -45.58 -18.77 46.61
C LEU A 7 -44.21 -18.82 45.87
N SER A 8 -43.24 -19.55 46.42
CA SER A 8 -41.83 -19.51 45.98
C SER A 8 -41.59 -20.15 44.61
N SER A 9 -42.27 -21.25 44.28
CA SER A 9 -42.14 -21.92 42.97
C SER A 9 -42.78 -21.14 41.83
N ALA A 10 -43.82 -20.35 42.10
CA ALA A 10 -44.52 -19.54 41.10
C ALA A 10 -43.63 -18.42 40.55
N LEU A 11 -42.85 -17.72 41.41
CA LEU A 11 -41.93 -16.68 40.95
C LEU A 11 -40.78 -17.25 40.11
N ALA A 12 -40.25 -18.42 40.46
CA ALA A 12 -39.19 -19.08 39.69
C ALA A 12 -39.66 -19.43 38.27
N VAL A 13 -40.87 -19.96 38.12
CA VAL A 13 -41.46 -20.27 36.81
C VAL A 13 -41.79 -19.00 36.02
N PHE A 14 -42.28 -17.93 36.68
CA PHE A 14 -42.51 -16.64 36.00
C PHE A 14 -41.22 -15.98 35.50
N ALA A 15 -40.13 -16.03 36.27
CA ALA A 15 -38.82 -15.54 35.84
C ALA A 15 -38.30 -16.31 34.61
N PHE A 16 -38.45 -17.64 34.60
CA PHE A 16 -38.06 -18.47 33.46
C PHE A 16 -38.92 -18.24 32.21
N LEU A 17 -40.23 -17.98 32.37
CA LEU A 17 -41.10 -17.64 31.25
C LEU A 17 -40.82 -16.23 30.69
N LEU A 18 -40.46 -15.25 31.51
CA LEU A 18 -40.09 -13.91 31.03
C LEU A 18 -38.87 -13.98 30.10
N PHE A 19 -37.86 -14.76 30.48
CA PHE A 19 -36.66 -15.01 29.66
C PHE A 19 -36.94 -15.74 28.33
N LEU A 20 -38.08 -16.46 28.22
CA LEU A 20 -38.48 -17.18 27.00
C LEU A 20 -39.42 -16.36 26.09
N ILE A 21 -39.90 -15.19 26.54
CA ILE A 21 -40.81 -14.33 25.77
C ILE A 21 -40.09 -13.11 25.18
N VAL A 22 -38.99 -12.63 25.79
CA VAL A 22 -38.16 -11.55 25.22
C VAL A 22 -37.17 -12.11 24.18
N GLY A 23 -37.70 -12.51 23.04
CA GLY A 23 -36.89 -12.85 21.87
C GLY A 23 -36.36 -11.61 21.14
N SER A 24 -35.09 -11.67 20.72
CA SER A 24 -34.33 -10.71 19.89
C SER A 24 -33.90 -9.36 20.52
N ASP A 25 -32.64 -9.03 20.23
CA ASP A 25 -32.02 -7.69 20.09
C ASP A 25 -32.02 -6.73 21.29
N ALA A 26 -31.84 -7.22 22.53
CA ALA A 26 -31.80 -6.38 23.75
C ALA A 26 -30.62 -6.54 24.73
N SER A 27 -29.79 -7.59 24.67
CA SER A 27 -28.87 -7.96 25.77
C SER A 27 -27.66 -7.03 26.02
N LEU A 28 -27.25 -6.21 25.04
CA LEU A 28 -26.00 -5.43 25.08
C LEU A 28 -26.17 -3.92 25.36
N HIS A 29 -27.37 -3.49 25.79
CA HIS A 29 -27.65 -2.09 26.18
C HIS A 29 -27.39 -1.78 27.66
N SER A 30 -27.28 -2.78 28.53
CA SER A 30 -26.88 -2.65 29.94
C SER A 30 -25.41 -3.00 30.11
N SER A 31 -24.68 -2.30 30.97
CA SER A 31 -23.32 -2.71 31.30
C SER A 31 -23.33 -3.98 32.15
N MET A 32 -22.48 -4.93 31.79
CA MET A 32 -22.35 -6.25 32.43
C MET A 32 -20.93 -6.42 32.97
N THR A 33 -20.71 -7.42 33.83
CA THR A 33 -19.37 -7.75 34.36
C THR A 33 -18.87 -9.03 33.71
N THR A 34 -17.60 -9.06 33.27
CA THR A 34 -17.01 -10.25 32.62
C THR A 34 -16.94 -11.43 33.59
N SER A 35 -17.37 -12.61 33.12
CA SER A 35 -17.16 -13.88 33.82
C SER A 35 -15.72 -14.38 33.65
N SER A 36 -15.06 -14.05 32.54
CA SER A 36 -13.61 -14.21 32.41
C SER A 36 -12.84 -13.08 33.11
N THR A 37 -11.60 -13.40 33.51
CA THR A 37 -10.60 -12.42 34.02
C THR A 37 -9.47 -12.14 33.02
N LEU A 38 -9.56 -12.73 31.82
CA LEU A 38 -8.57 -12.63 30.75
C LEU A 38 -9.22 -12.67 29.36
N CYS A 39 -8.67 -11.89 28.43
CA CYS A 39 -9.08 -11.88 27.03
C CYS A 39 -7.88 -12.13 26.11
N GLU A 40 -8.10 -12.65 24.91
CA GLU A 40 -7.10 -12.61 23.83
C GLU A 40 -7.13 -11.24 23.17
N ILE A 41 -5.96 -10.62 22.95
CA ILE A 41 -5.86 -9.29 22.33
C ILE A 41 -5.77 -9.43 20.82
N LYS A 42 -6.79 -8.92 20.14
CA LYS A 42 -6.76 -8.62 18.71
C LYS A 42 -6.24 -7.21 18.49
N VAL A 43 -5.49 -7.04 17.41
CA VAL A 43 -5.04 -5.73 16.91
C VAL A 43 -5.72 -5.51 15.56
N LEU A 44 -6.23 -4.30 15.36
CA LEU A 44 -6.87 -3.89 14.12
C LEU A 44 -5.99 -2.82 13.46
N ASP A 45 -5.61 -3.04 12.21
CA ASP A 45 -5.06 -1.97 11.37
C ASP A 45 -6.18 -1.39 10.50
N ILE A 46 -6.26 -0.06 10.46
CA ILE A 46 -7.38 0.69 9.90
C ILE A 46 -6.88 1.64 8.81
N LEU A 47 -7.49 1.53 7.64
CA LEU A 47 -7.21 2.36 6.47
C LEU A 47 -8.24 3.50 6.42
N GLN A 48 -7.90 4.62 7.06
CA GLN A 48 -8.70 5.87 7.06
C GLN A 48 -8.74 6.52 5.67
N TYR A 49 -9.86 7.19 5.36
CA TYR A 49 -10.06 7.94 4.11
C TYR A 49 -9.12 9.15 4.01
N GLU A 50 -8.87 9.85 5.11
CA GLU A 50 -7.99 11.06 5.14
C GLU A 50 -6.55 10.75 4.70
N LEU A 51 -6.07 9.52 4.94
CA LEU A 51 -4.72 9.05 4.61
C LEU A 51 -4.52 8.79 3.10
N ILE A 52 -5.58 8.85 2.30
CA ILE A 52 -5.51 8.71 0.84
C ILE A 52 -5.17 10.07 0.19
N GLU A 53 -5.56 11.18 0.82
CA GLU A 53 -5.43 12.55 0.30
C GLU A 53 -4.31 13.36 0.98
N ARG A 54 -3.78 12.87 2.13
CA ARG A 54 -2.63 13.47 2.82
C ARG A 54 -1.66 12.39 3.29
N ALA A 55 -0.53 12.28 2.59
CA ALA A 55 0.55 11.33 2.88
C ALA A 55 1.45 11.72 4.09
N TYR A 56 0.93 12.49 5.05
CA TYR A 56 1.71 13.10 6.14
C TYR A 56 0.92 13.18 7.46
N GLU A 57 1.65 13.07 8.57
CA GLU A 57 1.31 13.49 9.96
C GLU A 57 0.29 12.70 10.81
N LYS A 58 -0.48 11.75 10.29
CA LYS A 58 -1.35 10.89 11.12
C LYS A 58 -0.92 9.41 11.07
N ASP A 59 -0.65 8.81 12.22
CA ASP A 59 -0.47 7.35 12.38
C ASP A 59 -1.72 6.62 11.83
N ALA A 60 -1.53 5.41 11.30
CA ALA A 60 -2.65 4.51 11.07
C ALA A 60 -3.33 4.20 12.40
N GLU A 61 -4.67 4.15 12.40
CA GLU A 61 -5.44 4.00 13.64
C GLU A 61 -5.40 2.55 14.14
N ILE A 62 -4.31 2.20 14.83
CA ILE A 62 -4.18 0.91 15.52
C ILE A 62 -5.10 0.91 16.73
N GLU A 63 -6.11 0.05 16.68
CA GLU A 63 -7.03 -0.24 17.78
C GLU A 63 -6.79 -1.65 18.37
N PHE A 64 -7.21 -1.84 19.61
CA PHE A 64 -7.14 -3.12 20.31
C PHE A 64 -8.54 -3.58 20.70
N GLU A 65 -8.86 -4.84 20.43
CA GLU A 65 -10.10 -5.47 20.85
C GLU A 65 -9.80 -6.73 21.68
N CYS A 66 -10.59 -6.98 22.73
CA CYS A 66 -10.62 -8.26 23.41
C CYS A 66 -11.51 -9.24 22.63
N VAL A 67 -11.05 -10.49 22.45
CA VAL A 67 -11.96 -11.62 22.21
C VAL A 67 -12.71 -11.90 23.52
N MET A 68 -14.04 -11.85 23.47
CA MET A 68 -14.90 -12.08 24.64
C MET A 68 -15.14 -13.57 24.87
N ASP A 69 -15.36 -13.98 26.13
CA ASP A 69 -15.79 -15.34 26.42
C ASP A 69 -17.21 -15.57 25.86
N ALA A 70 -17.48 -16.80 25.42
CA ALA A 70 -18.81 -17.18 24.97
C ALA A 70 -19.84 -17.06 26.10
N THR A 71 -19.47 -17.27 27.37
CA THR A 71 -20.39 -17.07 28.51
C THR A 71 -20.83 -15.61 28.67
N ASP A 72 -19.98 -14.65 28.31
CA ASP A 72 -20.28 -13.21 28.36
C ASP A 72 -21.11 -12.72 27.15
N MET A 73 -21.28 -13.56 26.12
CA MET A 73 -21.84 -13.17 24.80
C MET A 73 -23.09 -13.99 24.37
N ASP A 74 -23.91 -14.44 25.33
CA ASP A 74 -25.06 -15.36 25.13
C ASP A 74 -24.69 -16.71 24.47
N GLY A 75 -23.52 -17.27 24.77
CA GLY A 75 -23.01 -18.52 24.22
C GLY A 75 -22.35 -18.41 22.83
N LYS A 76 -22.04 -17.19 22.37
CA LYS A 76 -21.48 -16.92 21.02
C LYS A 76 -19.97 -16.72 21.10
N SER A 77 -19.21 -17.49 20.32
CA SER A 77 -17.74 -17.39 20.24
C SER A 77 -17.29 -16.38 19.17
N GLY A 78 -16.00 -16.04 19.14
CA GLY A 78 -15.38 -15.24 18.07
C GLY A 78 -15.76 -13.75 18.01
N LEU A 79 -16.58 -13.28 18.96
CA LEU A 79 -17.01 -11.88 19.06
C LEU A 79 -15.98 -11.05 19.81
N THR A 80 -15.84 -9.78 19.40
CA THR A 80 -14.79 -8.89 19.90
C THR A 80 -15.35 -7.55 20.38
N LEU A 81 -14.73 -6.95 21.39
CA LEU A 81 -15.11 -5.64 21.94
C LEU A 81 -13.87 -4.73 22.09
N PRO A 82 -13.95 -3.43 21.74
CA PRO A 82 -12.87 -2.46 21.93
C PRO A 82 -12.36 -2.41 23.37
N ILE A 83 -11.04 -2.36 23.54
CA ILE A 83 -10.41 -2.16 24.85
C ILE A 83 -10.49 -0.67 25.20
N GLN A 84 -11.38 -0.32 26.11
CA GLN A 84 -11.58 1.04 26.61
C GLN A 84 -10.70 1.24 27.86
N GLY A 85 -9.59 1.96 27.69
CA GLY A 85 -8.64 2.27 28.77
C GLY A 85 -8.23 3.75 28.76
N THR A 86 -7.43 4.14 29.76
CA THR A 86 -6.79 5.45 29.78
C THR A 86 -5.81 5.60 28.61
N GLU A 87 -5.53 6.85 28.21
CA GLU A 87 -4.54 7.15 27.15
C GLU A 87 -3.17 6.49 27.44
N THR A 88 -2.73 6.47 28.69
CA THR A 88 -1.50 5.80 29.13
C THR A 88 -1.53 4.29 28.83
N GLN A 89 -2.64 3.62 29.12
CA GLN A 89 -2.79 2.17 28.89
C GLN A 89 -2.84 1.83 27.40
N ILE A 90 -3.52 2.63 26.58
CA ILE A 90 -3.57 2.43 25.13
C ILE A 90 -2.21 2.73 24.47
N ASN A 91 -1.50 3.78 24.92
CA ASN A 91 -0.16 4.08 24.45
C ASN A 91 0.87 3.02 24.91
N GLU A 92 0.69 2.41 26.09
CA GLU A 92 1.47 1.25 26.51
C GLU A 92 1.23 0.05 25.58
N LEU A 93 -0.02 -0.31 25.25
CA LEU A 93 -0.32 -1.36 24.28
C LEU A 93 0.35 -1.11 22.91
N LYS A 94 0.28 0.13 22.40
CA LYS A 94 0.96 0.54 21.15
C LYS A 94 2.48 0.40 21.24
N GLN A 95 3.08 0.76 22.37
CA GLN A 95 4.52 0.63 22.58
C GLN A 95 4.94 -0.84 22.72
N MET A 96 4.18 -1.66 23.43
CA MET A 96 4.42 -3.10 23.57
C MET A 96 4.32 -3.83 22.24
N LEU A 97 3.38 -3.46 21.35
CA LEU A 97 3.32 -3.99 19.99
C LEU A 97 4.59 -3.64 19.20
N LYS A 98 5.03 -2.38 19.26
CA LYS A 98 6.27 -1.88 18.63
C LYS A 98 7.55 -2.54 19.20
N GLU A 99 7.49 -3.06 20.43
CA GLU A 99 8.60 -3.72 21.16
C GLU A 99 8.61 -5.26 21.06
N ASN A 100 7.61 -5.89 20.43
CA ASN A 100 7.36 -7.34 20.49
C ASN A 100 7.12 -7.85 21.94
N GLU A 101 6.50 -7.01 22.76
CA GLU A 101 5.92 -7.39 24.04
C GLU A 101 4.44 -7.78 23.96
N LEU A 102 3.74 -7.27 22.96
CA LEU A 102 2.41 -7.72 22.55
C LEU A 102 2.50 -8.39 21.16
N ILE A 103 1.85 -9.54 21.00
CA ILE A 103 1.72 -10.25 19.72
C ILE A 103 0.23 -10.37 19.41
N ALA A 104 -0.20 -9.84 18.27
CA ALA A 104 -1.59 -9.84 17.83
C ALA A 104 -2.15 -11.27 17.70
N GLY A 105 -3.35 -11.48 18.25
CA GLY A 105 -4.03 -12.78 18.26
C GLY A 105 -3.33 -13.87 19.08
N ARG A 106 -2.43 -13.49 20.01
CA ARG A 106 -1.64 -14.43 20.83
C ARG A 106 -1.35 -13.96 22.26
N SER A 107 -1.09 -12.66 22.45
CA SER A 107 -0.99 -12.09 23.79
C SER A 107 -2.37 -12.05 24.45
N MET A 108 -2.42 -12.41 25.73
CA MET A 108 -3.65 -12.25 26.53
C MET A 108 -3.51 -11.10 27.53
N LEU A 109 -4.55 -10.30 27.70
CA LEU A 109 -4.64 -9.30 28.75
C LEU A 109 -5.32 -9.90 29.97
N ARG A 110 -4.66 -9.89 31.14
CA ARG A 110 -5.29 -10.15 32.43
C ARG A 110 -5.94 -8.86 32.94
N HIS A 111 -7.22 -8.66 32.65
CA HIS A 111 -7.97 -7.48 33.07
C HIS A 111 -8.69 -7.64 34.44
N GLY A 112 -8.87 -8.87 34.93
CA GLY A 112 -9.70 -9.14 36.11
C GLY A 112 -11.20 -9.13 35.79
N HIS A 113 -12.08 -9.15 36.80
CA HIS A 113 -13.52 -8.98 36.55
C HIS A 113 -13.80 -7.50 36.30
N VAL A 114 -14.20 -7.15 35.08
CA VAL A 114 -14.36 -5.77 34.63
C VAL A 114 -15.72 -5.53 33.99
N THR A 115 -16.10 -4.26 33.87
CA THR A 115 -17.34 -3.88 33.20
C THR A 115 -17.17 -3.93 31.68
N PHE A 116 -18.21 -4.35 30.95
CA PHE A 116 -18.28 -4.24 29.49
C PHE A 116 -19.68 -3.82 29.02
N SER A 117 -19.76 -3.27 27.81
CA SER A 117 -20.98 -2.97 27.07
C SER A 117 -20.68 -3.03 25.56
N LYS A 118 -21.65 -2.69 24.70
CA LYS A 118 -21.45 -2.62 23.25
C LYS A 118 -20.36 -1.61 22.82
N GLU A 119 -20.07 -0.60 23.65
CA GLU A 119 -18.99 0.38 23.46
C GLU A 119 -17.59 -0.22 23.69
N GLY A 120 -17.47 -1.31 24.47
CA GLY A 120 -16.19 -1.95 24.75
C GLY A 120 -16.10 -2.64 26.13
N ILE A 121 -14.90 -3.08 26.45
CA ILE A 121 -14.49 -3.61 27.76
C ILE A 121 -13.67 -2.53 28.50
N PHE A 122 -14.08 -2.15 29.71
CA PHE A 122 -13.55 -1.01 30.43
C PHE A 122 -12.46 -1.43 31.43
N LEU A 123 -11.21 -1.06 31.17
CA LEU A 123 -10.08 -1.35 32.05
C LEU A 123 -10.11 -0.48 33.32
N PRO A 124 -9.74 -1.02 34.50
CA PRO A 124 -9.48 -0.21 35.68
C PRO A 124 -8.39 0.83 35.40
N PRO A 125 -8.55 2.12 35.76
CA PRO A 125 -7.55 3.16 35.46
C PRO A 125 -6.16 2.94 36.09
N ASP A 126 -6.10 2.10 37.12
CA ASP A 126 -4.91 1.68 37.86
C ASP A 126 -4.26 0.38 37.35
N LEU A 127 -4.87 -0.30 36.36
CA LEU A 127 -4.32 -1.51 35.76
C LEU A 127 -3.06 -1.19 34.95
N ILE A 128 -1.88 -1.56 35.46
CA ILE A 128 -0.63 -1.55 34.70
C ILE A 128 -0.72 -2.65 33.64
N VAL A 129 -0.81 -2.27 32.36
CA VAL A 129 -1.12 -3.22 31.29
C VAL A 129 0.07 -4.12 31.00
N ARG A 130 1.30 -3.57 30.94
CA ARG A 130 2.52 -4.34 30.64
C ARG A 130 2.81 -5.46 31.62
N GLU A 131 2.50 -5.27 32.90
CA GLU A 131 2.60 -6.32 33.93
C GLU A 131 1.53 -7.40 33.80
N ASN A 132 0.43 -7.11 33.08
CA ASN A 132 -0.72 -7.98 32.89
C ASN A 132 -0.84 -8.58 31.48
N ILE A 133 0.11 -8.31 30.57
CA ILE A 133 0.24 -9.02 29.29
C ILE A 133 0.90 -10.38 29.50
N ILE A 134 0.14 -11.43 29.22
CA ILE A 134 0.65 -12.80 29.16
C ILE A 134 1.09 -13.08 27.72
N LYS A 135 2.41 -13.04 27.47
CA LYS A 135 2.99 -13.66 26.26
C LYS A 135 2.80 -15.17 26.37
N GLU A 136 2.19 -15.80 25.37
CA GLU A 136 1.87 -17.22 25.45
C GLU A 136 3.11 -18.13 25.40
N SER A 137 3.27 -18.96 26.44
CA SER A 137 4.22 -20.07 26.47
C SER A 137 3.67 -21.27 25.69
N ALA A 138 4.56 -22.12 25.16
CA ALA A 138 4.28 -23.08 24.08
C ALA A 138 3.45 -24.34 24.49
N GLY A 139 2.31 -24.16 25.17
CA GLY A 139 1.49 -25.23 25.73
C GLY A 139 0.03 -25.29 25.26
N ARG A 140 -0.48 -24.30 24.52
CA ARG A 140 -1.84 -24.34 23.95
C ARG A 140 -1.80 -24.48 22.43
N ASN A 141 -2.45 -25.53 21.92
CA ASN A 141 -2.84 -25.63 20.53
C ASN A 141 -4.13 -24.83 20.33
N LEU A 142 -4.03 -23.55 19.99
CA LEU A 142 -5.02 -22.90 19.13
C LEU A 142 -4.45 -22.88 17.70
N GLU A 143 -5.33 -22.80 16.71
CA GLU A 143 -5.01 -23.19 15.34
C GLU A 143 -3.96 -22.27 14.68
N ALA A 144 -3.23 -22.84 13.72
CA ALA A 144 -1.95 -22.33 13.24
C ALA A 144 -1.98 -20.87 12.75
N TYR A 145 -0.82 -20.19 12.87
CA TYR A 145 -0.48 -18.96 12.14
C TYR A 145 -1.12 -18.93 10.75
N VAL A 146 -1.75 -17.80 10.40
CA VAL A 146 -2.37 -17.63 9.09
C VAL A 146 -1.27 -17.51 8.03
N THR A 147 -0.82 -18.68 7.57
CA THR A 147 0.27 -18.82 6.60
C THR A 147 -0.15 -18.23 5.26
N ALA A 148 0.71 -17.38 4.69
CA ALA A 148 0.58 -16.86 3.34
C ALA A 148 0.82 -17.92 2.24
N SER A 149 1.00 -19.20 2.61
CA SER A 149 1.47 -20.27 1.72
C SER A 149 0.46 -21.42 1.63
N GLY A 150 0.48 -22.14 0.51
CA GLY A 150 -0.47 -23.23 0.22
C GLY A 150 -1.75 -22.76 -0.48
N ASN A 151 -2.74 -23.64 -0.55
CA ASN A 151 -4.09 -23.29 -1.02
C ASN A 151 -4.81 -22.50 0.08
N LYS A 152 -5.51 -21.43 -0.31
CA LYS A 152 -6.26 -20.54 0.58
C LYS A 152 -7.67 -20.36 0.02
N LYS A 153 -8.68 -20.76 0.80
CA LYS A 153 -10.10 -20.61 0.46
C LYS A 153 -10.62 -19.32 1.06
N ILE A 154 -11.17 -18.45 0.23
CA ILE A 154 -11.67 -17.14 0.68
C ILE A 154 -13.19 -17.09 0.54
N LEU A 155 -13.90 -16.94 1.65
CA LEU A 155 -15.34 -16.69 1.66
C LEU A 155 -15.60 -15.18 1.60
N ALA A 156 -16.24 -14.71 0.54
CA ALA A 156 -16.59 -13.30 0.40
C ALA A 156 -18.06 -13.05 0.76
N VAL A 157 -18.32 -12.07 1.61
CA VAL A 157 -19.64 -11.79 2.19
C VAL A 157 -20.10 -10.40 1.79
N LYS A 158 -21.04 -10.34 0.85
CA LYS A 158 -21.77 -9.11 0.55
C LYS A 158 -22.82 -8.87 1.62
N VAL A 159 -22.67 -7.77 2.36
CA VAL A 159 -23.61 -7.38 3.43
C VAL A 159 -24.73 -6.51 2.86
N VAL A 160 -25.94 -6.76 3.36
CA VAL A 160 -27.12 -5.91 3.19
C VAL A 160 -27.62 -5.51 4.58
N ASP A 161 -27.94 -4.24 4.77
CA ASP A 161 -28.45 -3.71 6.04
C ASP A 161 -29.97 -3.90 6.18
N LYS A 162 -30.54 -3.49 7.31
CA LYS A 162 -31.99 -3.57 7.58
C LYS A 162 -32.84 -2.75 6.59
N ASN A 163 -32.26 -1.70 6.00
CA ASN A 163 -32.89 -0.78 5.06
C ASN A 163 -32.74 -1.25 3.59
N GLY A 164 -32.07 -2.38 3.35
CA GLY A 164 -31.76 -2.91 2.01
C GLY A 164 -30.53 -2.30 1.34
N LYS A 165 -29.80 -1.42 2.04
CA LYS A 165 -28.57 -0.75 1.60
C LYS A 165 -27.42 -1.76 1.53
N LYS A 166 -26.63 -1.69 0.46
CA LYS A 166 -25.61 -2.69 0.10
C LYS A 166 -24.67 -2.16 -0.97
N VAL A 167 -23.45 -2.68 -0.99
CA VAL A 167 -22.42 -2.36 -1.96
C VAL A 167 -22.86 -2.64 -3.40
N ALA A 168 -22.44 -1.80 -4.34
CA ALA A 168 -22.77 -1.94 -5.76
C ALA A 168 -22.18 -3.24 -6.36
N GLY A 169 -22.77 -3.72 -7.46
CA GLY A 169 -22.34 -4.95 -8.15
C GLY A 169 -23.07 -6.23 -7.71
N THR A 170 -22.96 -7.28 -8.54
CA THR A 170 -23.56 -8.62 -8.34
C THR A 170 -22.55 -9.57 -7.68
N LEU A 171 -23.03 -10.69 -7.10
CA LEU A 171 -22.13 -11.71 -6.53
C LEU A 171 -21.15 -12.30 -7.55
N GLY A 172 -21.51 -12.30 -8.84
CA GLY A 172 -20.60 -12.67 -9.91
C GLY A 172 -19.53 -11.61 -10.21
N ASP A 173 -19.78 -10.33 -9.93
CA ASP A 173 -18.77 -9.27 -10.09
C ASP A 173 -17.77 -9.31 -8.93
N PHE A 174 -18.24 -9.62 -7.71
CA PHE A 174 -17.40 -9.94 -6.56
C PHE A 174 -16.46 -11.11 -6.85
N ALA A 175 -17.01 -12.21 -7.37
CA ALA A 175 -16.22 -13.40 -7.69
C ALA A 175 -15.25 -13.16 -8.86
N ASP A 176 -15.49 -12.15 -9.69
CA ASP A 176 -14.57 -11.72 -10.74
C ASP A 176 -13.41 -10.93 -10.12
N ASN A 177 -13.68 -9.84 -9.39
CA ASN A 177 -12.65 -9.02 -8.72
C ASN A 177 -11.71 -9.83 -7.80
N ILE A 178 -12.22 -10.89 -7.16
CA ILE A 178 -11.46 -11.70 -6.20
C ILE A 178 -10.74 -12.89 -6.89
N PHE A 179 -11.43 -13.63 -7.77
CA PHE A 179 -10.95 -14.92 -8.31
C PHE A 179 -10.76 -14.98 -9.83
N GLY A 180 -11.16 -13.95 -10.59
CA GLY A 180 -11.19 -13.93 -12.05
C GLY A 180 -12.34 -14.73 -12.67
N SER A 181 -13.44 -14.92 -11.93
CA SER A 181 -14.54 -15.85 -12.28
C SER A 181 -15.31 -15.54 -13.58
N LYS A 182 -15.14 -14.36 -14.18
CA LYS A 182 -15.66 -14.01 -15.53
C LYS A 182 -14.55 -13.59 -16.50
N GLY A 183 -13.29 -13.70 -16.09
CA GLY A 183 -12.12 -13.39 -16.90
C GLY A 183 -11.39 -12.09 -16.54
N ASP A 184 -11.69 -11.41 -15.42
CA ASP A 184 -10.80 -10.31 -14.98
C ASP A 184 -9.41 -10.87 -14.64
N SER A 185 -8.39 -10.34 -15.31
CA SER A 185 -6.99 -10.73 -15.13
C SER A 185 -6.31 -9.98 -13.97
N ASN A 186 -6.91 -8.90 -13.46
CA ASN A 186 -6.35 -8.09 -12.38
C ASN A 186 -7.22 -8.22 -11.12
N THR A 187 -6.82 -9.12 -10.22
CA THR A 187 -7.66 -9.62 -9.12
C THR A 187 -6.81 -9.91 -7.89
N LEU A 188 -7.40 -10.00 -6.69
CA LEU A 188 -6.69 -10.45 -5.49
C LEU A 188 -5.86 -11.72 -5.77
N LYS A 189 -6.49 -12.68 -6.45
CA LYS A 189 -5.85 -13.90 -6.90
C LYS A 189 -4.62 -13.64 -7.76
N SER A 190 -4.72 -12.87 -8.85
CA SER A 190 -3.56 -12.69 -9.74
C SER A 190 -2.44 -11.87 -9.10
N VAL A 191 -2.74 -10.97 -8.16
CA VAL A 191 -1.75 -10.26 -7.33
C VAL A 191 -1.03 -11.24 -6.40
N LEU A 192 -1.73 -11.95 -5.52
CA LEU A 192 -1.08 -12.78 -4.49
C LEU A 192 -0.55 -14.13 -5.02
N GLU A 193 -1.19 -14.77 -6.01
CA GLU A 193 -0.58 -15.90 -6.73
C GLU A 193 0.65 -15.46 -7.53
N GLY A 194 0.63 -14.24 -8.07
CA GLY A 194 1.76 -13.63 -8.78
C GLY A 194 2.94 -13.35 -7.85
N CYS A 195 2.72 -12.58 -6.78
CA CYS A 195 3.75 -12.16 -5.82
C CYS A 195 4.24 -13.29 -4.91
N SER A 196 3.51 -14.41 -4.81
CA SER A 196 3.99 -15.67 -4.22
C SER A 196 4.63 -16.62 -5.23
N MET A 197 4.59 -16.30 -6.52
CA MET A 197 4.99 -17.18 -7.61
C MET A 197 4.26 -18.54 -7.60
N GLY A 198 3.02 -18.58 -7.11
CA GLY A 198 2.18 -19.77 -7.00
C GLY A 198 2.51 -20.66 -5.79
N LYS A 199 3.29 -20.14 -4.82
CA LYS A 199 3.47 -20.75 -3.49
C LYS A 199 2.20 -20.56 -2.63
N MET A 200 1.49 -19.46 -2.86
CA MET A 200 0.09 -19.26 -2.46
C MET A 200 -0.83 -19.57 -3.65
N LYS A 201 -2.03 -20.09 -3.38
CA LYS A 201 -3.11 -20.23 -4.37
C LYS A 201 -4.43 -19.78 -3.78
N ILE A 202 -5.17 -18.91 -4.45
CA ILE A 202 -6.42 -18.34 -3.97
C ILE A 202 -7.61 -19.00 -4.68
N THR A 203 -8.53 -19.50 -3.88
CA THR A 203 -9.67 -20.32 -4.31
C THR A 203 -10.98 -19.85 -3.69
N PRO A 204 -12.12 -20.01 -4.38
CA PRO A 204 -13.44 -19.75 -3.83
C PRO A 204 -13.70 -20.49 -2.51
N GLY A 205 -14.31 -19.78 -1.55
CA GLY A 205 -14.72 -20.32 -0.26
C GLY A 205 -15.71 -21.47 -0.36
N VAL A 206 -15.58 -22.43 0.56
CA VAL A 206 -16.47 -23.58 0.72
C VAL A 206 -17.59 -23.23 1.69
N LEU A 207 -18.83 -23.52 1.30
CA LEU A 207 -20.01 -23.46 2.15
C LEU A 207 -20.35 -24.87 2.64
N PRO A 208 -20.65 -25.07 3.94
CA PRO A 208 -21.14 -26.36 4.44
C PRO A 208 -22.39 -26.83 3.68
N ASN A 209 -22.55 -28.14 3.46
CA ASN A 209 -23.70 -28.69 2.74
C ASN A 209 -25.05 -28.41 3.42
N SER A 210 -25.04 -28.14 4.73
CA SER A 210 -26.20 -27.72 5.54
C SER A 210 -26.53 -26.22 5.47
N ALA A 211 -25.69 -25.41 4.82
CA ALA A 211 -25.83 -23.96 4.81
C ALA A 211 -26.99 -23.51 3.90
N SER A 212 -28.01 -22.89 4.49
CA SER A 212 -29.25 -22.48 3.80
C SER A 212 -29.09 -21.17 3.00
N VAL A 213 -27.99 -21.05 2.25
CA VAL A 213 -27.63 -19.86 1.48
C VAL A 213 -28.25 -19.91 0.08
N ILE A 214 -29.30 -19.10 -0.12
CA ILE A 214 -30.02 -18.97 -1.39
C ILE A 214 -29.21 -18.13 -2.40
N GLN A 215 -28.62 -17.02 -1.95
CA GLN A 215 -27.85 -16.11 -2.83
C GLN A 215 -26.35 -16.36 -2.67
N LYS A 216 -25.79 -17.17 -3.58
CA LYS A 216 -24.37 -17.54 -3.63
C LYS A 216 -23.86 -17.63 -5.08
N PHE A 217 -22.59 -17.29 -5.29
CA PHE A 217 -21.89 -17.47 -6.57
C PHE A 217 -20.39 -17.61 -6.31
N ALA A 218 -19.76 -18.71 -6.75
CA ALA A 218 -18.31 -18.95 -6.72
C ALA A 218 -17.56 -18.38 -5.48
N GLY A 219 -17.88 -18.88 -4.28
CA GLY A 219 -17.22 -18.46 -3.02
C GLY A 219 -17.71 -17.14 -2.43
N VAL A 220 -18.65 -16.46 -3.10
CA VAL A 220 -19.31 -15.24 -2.62
C VAL A 220 -20.73 -15.57 -2.17
N ILE A 221 -21.19 -14.98 -1.07
CA ILE A 221 -22.55 -15.06 -0.54
C ILE A 221 -23.12 -13.67 -0.24
N GLN A 222 -24.46 -13.55 -0.19
CA GLN A 222 -25.13 -12.37 0.34
C GLN A 222 -25.87 -12.69 1.65
N ILE A 223 -25.77 -11.79 2.64
CA ILE A 223 -26.52 -11.85 3.89
C ILE A 223 -27.27 -10.54 4.15
N THR A 224 -28.28 -10.58 5.03
CA THR A 224 -28.94 -9.38 5.58
C THR A 224 -28.82 -9.36 7.10
N VAL A 225 -28.37 -8.24 7.67
CA VAL A 225 -28.24 -8.01 9.13
C VAL A 225 -29.29 -7.00 9.61
N ASN A 226 -29.71 -7.10 10.87
CA ASN A 226 -30.75 -6.21 11.46
C ASN A 226 -30.18 -4.87 11.98
N LEU A 227 -29.10 -4.39 11.38
CA LEU A 227 -28.44 -3.13 11.76
C LEU A 227 -28.52 -2.12 10.62
N ASP A 228 -28.30 -0.87 10.97
CA ASP A 228 -28.11 0.24 10.04
C ASP A 228 -26.62 0.45 9.79
N VAL A 229 -26.16 0.29 8.55
CA VAL A 229 -24.73 0.44 8.22
C VAL A 229 -24.27 1.90 8.21
N THR A 230 -25.17 2.86 8.44
CA THR A 230 -24.83 4.29 8.56
C THR A 230 -24.76 4.81 10.00
N THR A 231 -25.21 4.02 10.99
CA THR A 231 -25.22 4.43 12.41
C THR A 231 -24.74 3.39 13.41
N ALA A 232 -24.62 2.11 13.05
CA ALA A 232 -24.07 1.08 13.93
C ALA A 232 -22.54 1.23 14.10
N ALA A 233 -22.01 0.91 15.28
CA ALA A 233 -20.56 0.94 15.50
C ALA A 233 -19.85 -0.18 14.72
N ARG A 234 -18.56 0.00 14.43
CA ARG A 234 -17.76 -0.92 13.59
C ARG A 234 -17.71 -2.34 14.19
N ASN A 235 -17.49 -2.44 15.49
CA ASN A 235 -17.51 -3.69 16.26
C ASN A 235 -18.91 -4.33 16.33
N GLU A 236 -19.96 -3.54 16.62
CA GLU A 236 -21.37 -4.00 16.63
C GLU A 236 -21.73 -4.64 15.28
N LEU A 237 -21.38 -3.96 14.18
CA LEU A 237 -21.67 -4.40 12.83
C LEU A 237 -20.89 -5.66 12.45
N ARG A 238 -19.57 -5.73 12.76
CA ARG A 238 -18.77 -6.96 12.57
C ARG A 238 -19.38 -8.12 13.34
N ASN A 239 -19.67 -7.94 14.62
CA ASN A 239 -20.21 -9.01 15.47
C ASN A 239 -21.57 -9.50 14.95
N ALA A 240 -22.47 -8.59 14.53
CA ALA A 240 -23.75 -8.96 13.92
C ALA A 240 -23.58 -9.74 12.59
N ILE A 241 -22.58 -9.38 11.77
CA ILE A 241 -22.22 -10.14 10.56
C ILE A 241 -21.72 -11.55 10.93
N THR A 242 -20.78 -11.66 11.86
CA THR A 242 -20.22 -12.94 12.35
C THR A 242 -21.33 -13.86 12.90
N VAL A 243 -22.14 -13.38 13.85
CA VAL A 243 -23.27 -14.16 14.42
C VAL A 243 -24.27 -14.59 13.33
N LYS A 244 -24.55 -13.71 12.35
CA LYS A 244 -25.46 -14.03 11.24
C LYS A 244 -24.89 -15.14 10.34
N LEU A 245 -23.59 -15.11 10.08
CA LEU A 245 -22.87 -16.11 9.27
C LEU A 245 -22.79 -17.46 9.98
N GLU A 246 -22.32 -17.49 11.23
CA GLU A 246 -22.18 -18.74 12.00
C GLU A 246 -23.53 -19.46 12.13
N LYS A 247 -24.61 -18.72 12.42
CA LYS A 247 -25.98 -19.27 12.48
C LYS A 247 -26.50 -19.77 11.11
N LEU A 248 -26.11 -19.14 10.00
CA LEU A 248 -26.54 -19.49 8.64
C LEU A 248 -25.76 -20.67 8.06
N LEU A 249 -24.47 -20.77 8.38
CA LEU A 249 -23.53 -21.77 7.87
C LEU A 249 -23.42 -23.00 8.80
N ARG A 250 -23.74 -22.86 10.09
CA ARG A 250 -23.61 -23.85 11.18
C ARG A 250 -22.16 -24.29 11.43
N ILE A 251 -21.28 -23.30 11.53
CA ILE A 251 -19.85 -23.42 11.83
C ILE A 251 -19.45 -22.23 12.72
N SER A 252 -18.36 -22.37 13.48
CA SER A 252 -17.60 -21.17 13.88
C SER A 252 -16.79 -20.68 12.67
N LEU A 253 -16.59 -19.37 12.53
CA LEU A 253 -15.73 -18.82 11.48
C LEU A 253 -14.24 -18.94 11.84
N PRO A 254 -13.35 -19.12 10.84
CA PRO A 254 -13.61 -19.19 9.39
C PRO A 254 -14.10 -20.59 8.93
N GLY A 255 -14.01 -21.60 9.80
CA GLY A 255 -14.48 -22.97 9.57
C GLY A 255 -13.70 -23.69 8.46
N PRO A 256 -14.36 -24.18 7.39
CA PRO A 256 -13.67 -24.91 6.32
C PRO A 256 -12.87 -24.00 5.37
N ASN A 257 -12.77 -22.70 5.68
CA ASN A 257 -12.11 -21.65 4.89
C ASN A 257 -10.85 -21.12 5.60
N ASP A 258 -9.94 -20.53 4.83
CA ASP A 258 -8.72 -19.91 5.38
C ASP A 258 -8.90 -18.42 5.69
N HIS A 259 -9.83 -17.76 4.99
CA HIS A 259 -10.05 -16.31 5.10
C HIS A 259 -11.51 -15.93 4.83
N VAL A 260 -12.00 -14.85 5.46
CA VAL A 260 -13.34 -14.30 5.23
C VAL A 260 -13.33 -12.78 5.06
N MET A 261 -13.78 -12.33 3.88
CA MET A 261 -13.88 -10.91 3.50
C MET A 261 -15.31 -10.41 3.72
N TYR A 262 -15.49 -9.36 4.53
CA TYR A 262 -16.78 -8.67 4.65
C TYR A 262 -16.81 -7.44 3.73
N SER A 263 -17.94 -7.16 3.08
CA SER A 263 -18.09 -5.99 2.20
C SER A 263 -19.37 -5.23 2.49
N ILE A 264 -19.19 -4.00 2.96
CA ILE A 264 -20.19 -3.18 3.65
C ILE A 264 -20.34 -1.85 2.90
N GLN A 265 -21.57 -1.34 2.75
CA GLN A 265 -21.77 -0.01 2.16
C GLN A 265 -21.81 1.01 3.30
N CYS A 266 -20.97 2.04 3.25
CA CYS A 266 -21.22 3.22 4.06
C CYS A 266 -21.80 4.34 3.20
N ASP A 267 -22.08 5.50 3.79
CA ASP A 267 -22.00 6.75 3.04
C ASP A 267 -20.71 7.45 3.47
N GLU A 268 -20.44 8.65 2.96
CA GLU A 268 -19.17 9.37 3.13
C GLU A 268 -18.78 9.67 4.59
N LYS A 269 -19.69 9.41 5.54
CA LYS A 269 -19.56 9.60 6.98
C LYS A 269 -18.67 8.57 7.71
N CYS A 270 -18.29 7.45 7.09
CA CYS A 270 -17.54 6.41 7.82
C CYS A 270 -16.11 6.80 8.20
N GLY A 271 -15.43 7.68 7.45
CA GLY A 271 -14.01 7.98 7.68
C GLY A 271 -13.02 6.83 7.39
N TYR A 272 -13.49 5.61 7.13
CA TYR A 272 -12.72 4.39 6.90
C TYR A 272 -13.03 3.76 5.54
N ILE A 273 -12.02 3.14 4.90
CA ILE A 273 -12.19 2.47 3.60
C ILE A 273 -12.00 0.95 3.65
N ALA A 274 -11.15 0.47 4.55
CA ALA A 274 -10.95 -0.94 4.88
C ALA A 274 -10.33 -1.06 6.28
N TYR A 275 -10.38 -2.26 6.86
CA TYR A 275 -9.57 -2.64 8.01
C TYR A 275 -9.38 -4.17 8.08
N SER A 276 -8.34 -4.60 8.78
CA SER A 276 -7.98 -6.00 8.94
C SER A 276 -7.48 -6.29 10.35
N TYR A 277 -7.64 -7.56 10.75
CA TYR A 277 -7.13 -8.07 12.02
C TYR A 277 -5.76 -8.70 11.82
N ASP A 278 -4.75 -8.20 12.55
CA ASP A 278 -3.38 -8.69 12.41
C ASP A 278 -3.27 -10.15 12.87
N ASN A 279 -2.65 -11.01 12.04
CA ASN A 279 -2.48 -12.45 12.30
C ASN A 279 -3.82 -13.21 12.54
N ASP A 280 -4.86 -12.86 11.77
CA ASP A 280 -6.24 -13.36 11.91
C ASP A 280 -6.88 -13.74 10.54
N TRP A 281 -8.13 -14.23 10.53
CA TRP A 281 -8.86 -14.71 9.35
C TRP A 281 -9.81 -13.67 8.73
N ASN A 282 -9.91 -12.46 9.28
CA ASN A 282 -10.95 -11.49 8.93
C ASN A 282 -10.40 -10.16 8.39
N SER A 283 -10.99 -9.71 7.28
CA SER A 283 -10.75 -8.41 6.63
C SER A 283 -12.09 -7.79 6.22
N VAL A 284 -12.24 -6.48 6.36
CA VAL A 284 -13.50 -5.77 6.11
C VAL A 284 -13.25 -4.60 5.16
N TYR A 285 -14.09 -4.47 4.13
CA TYR A 285 -13.97 -3.45 3.09
C TYR A 285 -15.25 -2.65 2.94
N TYR A 286 -15.11 -1.34 2.75
CA TYR A 286 -16.25 -0.44 2.53
C TYR A 286 -16.46 -0.11 1.03
N ASP A 287 -17.67 0.32 0.69
CA ASP A 287 -18.11 0.87 -0.60
C ASP A 287 -17.68 0.08 -1.85
N GLN A 288 -16.51 0.44 -2.36
CA GLN A 288 -15.92 0.04 -3.64
C GLN A 288 -14.52 -0.57 -3.45
N PHE A 289 -13.93 -0.43 -2.27
CA PHE A 289 -12.56 -0.87 -1.97
C PHE A 289 -12.46 -2.40 -1.93
N TYR A 290 -13.60 -3.08 -1.70
CA TYR A 290 -13.74 -4.52 -1.91
C TYR A 290 -13.38 -4.98 -3.33
N SER A 291 -13.37 -4.08 -4.33
CA SER A 291 -13.07 -4.41 -5.73
C SER A 291 -11.61 -4.19 -6.14
N MET A 292 -10.83 -3.42 -5.36
CA MET A 292 -9.48 -2.98 -5.75
C MET A 292 -8.40 -3.98 -5.32
N PRO A 293 -7.68 -4.66 -6.24
CA PRO A 293 -6.80 -5.76 -5.85
C PRO A 293 -5.61 -5.37 -4.96
N ALA A 294 -5.10 -4.13 -5.09
CA ALA A 294 -4.04 -3.63 -4.20
C ALA A 294 -4.53 -3.49 -2.75
N VAL A 295 -5.72 -2.94 -2.53
CA VAL A 295 -6.33 -2.81 -1.19
C VAL A 295 -6.69 -4.19 -0.64
N GLN A 296 -7.30 -5.07 -1.45
CA GLN A 296 -7.57 -6.45 -1.04
C GLN A 296 -6.28 -7.17 -0.55
N ALA A 297 -5.16 -7.00 -1.26
CA ALA A 297 -3.88 -7.61 -0.92
C ALA A 297 -3.14 -6.93 0.25
N HIS A 298 -3.40 -5.65 0.53
CA HIS A 298 -2.89 -4.92 1.71
C HIS A 298 -3.51 -5.49 2.98
N GLU A 299 -4.85 -5.49 3.09
CA GLU A 299 -5.57 -6.02 4.27
C GLU A 299 -5.23 -7.50 4.52
N ILE A 300 -5.17 -8.32 3.47
CA ILE A 300 -4.87 -9.75 3.59
C ILE A 300 -3.40 -10.01 3.96
N ALA A 301 -2.52 -9.03 3.82
CA ALA A 301 -1.16 -9.11 4.32
C ALA A 301 -1.03 -8.79 5.82
N HIS A 302 -1.89 -7.94 6.40
CA HIS A 302 -2.03 -7.81 7.86
C HIS A 302 -2.49 -9.14 8.48
N ASN A 303 -3.46 -9.79 7.85
CA ASN A 303 -3.87 -11.16 8.21
C ASN A 303 -2.69 -12.15 8.16
N PHE A 304 -1.71 -11.96 7.27
CA PHE A 304 -0.43 -12.72 7.24
C PHE A 304 0.69 -12.14 8.11
N ASN A 305 0.33 -11.36 9.14
CA ASN A 305 1.23 -10.77 10.14
C ASN A 305 2.22 -9.71 9.58
N LEU A 306 1.90 -9.06 8.45
CA LEU A 306 2.72 -8.00 7.85
C LEU A 306 2.17 -6.62 8.20
N HIS A 307 2.94 -5.85 8.99
CA HIS A 307 2.63 -4.44 9.31
C HIS A 307 3.04 -3.48 8.17
N HIS A 308 2.88 -2.17 8.33
CA HIS A 308 3.19 -1.20 7.27
C HIS A 308 4.64 -1.11 6.82
N SER A 309 4.83 -0.40 5.71
CA SER A 309 6.09 0.10 5.22
C SER A 309 6.09 1.63 5.15
N ARG A 310 7.22 2.23 5.53
CA ARG A 310 7.42 3.68 5.67
C ARG A 310 8.53 4.14 4.74
N GLY A 311 8.36 5.30 4.11
CA GLY A 311 9.30 5.86 3.14
C GLY A 311 10.58 6.41 3.77
N ILE A 312 11.42 7.04 2.93
CA ILE A 312 12.69 7.64 3.36
C ILE A 312 12.47 8.87 4.26
N ASP A 313 11.32 9.55 4.10
CA ASP A 313 10.82 10.62 4.98
C ASP A 313 10.41 10.12 6.38
N GLY A 314 10.21 8.81 6.56
CA GLY A 314 9.73 8.21 7.81
C GLY A 314 8.21 8.24 7.99
N GLY A 315 7.44 8.72 7.02
CA GLY A 315 5.98 8.81 7.07
C GLY A 315 5.29 7.43 7.15
N GLU A 316 4.14 7.35 7.81
CA GLU A 316 3.29 6.16 7.76
C GLU A 316 2.80 5.93 6.32
N ARG A 317 2.89 4.69 5.83
CA ARG A 317 2.49 4.28 4.47
C ARG A 317 3.19 5.05 3.32
N SER A 318 4.21 5.90 3.55
CA SER A 318 4.85 6.67 2.47
C SER A 318 5.77 5.85 1.52
N ASP A 319 6.06 4.58 1.84
CA ASP A 319 6.77 3.64 0.94
C ASP A 319 5.88 3.26 -0.26
N LYS A 320 6.24 3.70 -1.47
CA LYS A 320 5.52 3.35 -2.72
C LYS A 320 6.24 2.23 -3.50
N THR A 321 7.22 1.56 -2.88
CA THR A 321 7.96 0.43 -3.49
C THR A 321 7.22 -0.90 -3.41
N GLY A 322 6.28 -1.06 -2.47
CA GLY A 322 5.58 -2.32 -2.25
C GLY A 322 4.22 -2.22 -1.53
N LEU A 323 3.49 -3.34 -1.50
CA LEU A 323 2.07 -3.40 -1.09
C LEU A 323 1.74 -2.87 0.31
N MET A 324 2.68 -2.88 1.27
CA MET A 324 2.40 -2.47 2.67
C MET A 324 2.63 -0.98 2.97
N GLY A 325 2.99 -0.17 1.98
CA GLY A 325 2.96 1.29 2.12
C GLY A 325 1.77 1.89 1.38
N ASN A 326 2.02 2.74 0.38
CA ASN A 326 1.00 3.36 -0.49
C ASN A 326 1.21 2.89 -1.94
N PRO A 327 0.81 1.64 -2.27
CA PRO A 327 0.81 1.12 -3.64
C PRO A 327 -0.34 1.72 -4.46
N LEU A 328 -0.22 2.99 -4.85
CA LEU A 328 -1.10 3.76 -5.76
C LEU A 328 -2.48 3.12 -5.99
N PHE A 329 -3.40 3.31 -5.04
CA PHE A 329 -4.62 2.51 -4.88
C PHE A 329 -5.63 2.62 -6.04
N GLN A 330 -5.37 1.92 -7.15
CA GLN A 330 -6.18 1.91 -8.38
C GLN A 330 -6.54 0.48 -8.83
N ASP A 331 -7.73 0.31 -9.41
CA ASP A 331 -8.30 -0.99 -9.85
C ASP A 331 -7.47 -1.71 -10.94
N ASP A 332 -6.60 -0.97 -11.65
CA ASP A 332 -5.90 -1.46 -12.85
C ASP A 332 -4.36 -1.54 -12.73
N ASP A 333 -3.77 -0.94 -11.69
CA ASP A 333 -2.31 -0.80 -11.55
C ASP A 333 -1.72 -1.59 -10.35
N SER A 334 -2.45 -2.59 -9.85
CA SER A 334 -2.12 -3.36 -8.65
C SER A 334 -1.00 -4.42 -8.81
N ARG A 335 -0.23 -4.41 -9.91
CA ARG A 335 0.91 -5.33 -10.10
C ARG A 335 2.16 -4.78 -9.43
N ILE A 336 2.10 -4.76 -8.11
CA ILE A 336 3.16 -4.38 -7.17
C ILE A 336 3.22 -5.50 -6.13
N CYS A 337 4.42 -5.90 -5.71
CA CYS A 337 4.62 -6.93 -4.69
C CYS A 337 5.14 -6.35 -3.37
N PHE A 338 5.64 -7.19 -2.47
CA PHE A 338 6.14 -6.77 -1.16
C PHE A 338 7.59 -6.26 -1.24
N ASN A 339 7.94 -5.27 -0.41
CA ASN A 339 9.31 -4.77 -0.31
C ASN A 339 10.28 -5.85 0.28
N PRO A 340 11.61 -5.63 0.30
CA PRO A 340 12.57 -6.66 0.72
C PRO A 340 12.37 -7.18 2.15
N ALA A 341 11.99 -6.33 3.10
CA ALA A 341 11.78 -6.76 4.49
C ALA A 341 10.56 -7.69 4.60
N LYS A 342 9.44 -7.30 3.99
CA LYS A 342 8.23 -8.13 3.96
C LYS A 342 8.41 -9.40 3.11
N THR A 343 9.24 -9.35 2.07
CA THR A 343 9.70 -10.54 1.32
C THR A 343 10.58 -11.47 2.17
N TRP A 344 11.37 -10.96 3.11
CA TRP A 344 12.07 -11.81 4.08
C TRP A 344 11.09 -12.50 5.04
N GLN A 345 10.10 -11.77 5.53
CA GLN A 345 9.08 -12.28 6.46
C GLN A 345 8.23 -13.39 5.83
N LEU A 346 7.75 -13.19 4.60
CA LEU A 346 7.03 -14.18 3.77
C LEU A 346 7.89 -15.39 3.35
N SER A 347 9.20 -15.33 3.59
CA SER A 347 10.15 -16.42 3.36
C SER A 347 10.67 -17.04 4.67
N SER A 348 10.05 -16.74 5.81
CA SER A 348 10.33 -17.25 7.15
C SER A 348 9.06 -17.79 7.83
N ASN A 349 9.21 -18.39 9.02
CA ASN A 349 8.14 -18.62 10.00
C ASN A 349 6.88 -19.31 9.44
N GLY A 350 7.09 -20.52 8.91
CA GLY A 350 6.03 -21.35 8.31
C GLY A 350 5.69 -21.01 6.86
N ASN A 351 6.06 -19.81 6.38
CA ASN A 351 5.90 -19.42 4.99
C ASN A 351 7.05 -19.89 4.10
N ASN A 352 6.79 -20.10 2.81
CA ASN A 352 7.75 -20.69 1.87
C ASN A 352 7.87 -19.95 0.53
N TRP A 353 7.44 -18.68 0.46
CA TRP A 353 7.71 -17.82 -0.68
C TRP A 353 9.23 -17.60 -0.72
N TYR A 354 9.90 -17.80 -1.85
CA TYR A 354 11.33 -17.49 -2.03
C TYR A 354 12.33 -18.08 -1.00
N SER A 355 11.93 -19.01 -0.13
CA SER A 355 12.77 -19.50 0.98
C SER A 355 14.03 -20.22 0.52
N ASP A 356 14.01 -20.74 -0.72
CA ASP A 356 15.14 -21.34 -1.42
C ASP A 356 16.05 -20.33 -2.16
N ARG A 357 15.80 -19.01 -2.01
CA ARG A 357 16.59 -17.91 -2.63
C ARG A 357 16.86 -16.75 -1.64
N LYS A 358 16.97 -17.07 -0.35
CA LYS A 358 17.40 -16.12 0.71
C LYS A 358 18.93 -16.08 0.83
N LEU A 359 19.49 -14.91 1.12
CA LEU A 359 20.87 -14.78 1.59
C LEU A 359 20.89 -14.17 3.00
N LEU A 360 21.42 -14.91 3.98
CA LEU A 360 21.77 -14.36 5.28
C LEU A 360 23.24 -13.92 5.27
N LEU A 361 23.51 -12.64 5.52
CA LEU A 361 24.84 -12.15 5.86
C LEU A 361 24.81 -11.68 7.32
N SER A 362 25.75 -12.15 8.14
CA SER A 362 25.86 -11.77 9.55
C SER A 362 27.20 -11.06 9.83
N PRO A 363 27.39 -9.80 9.36
CA PRO A 363 28.63 -9.02 9.47
C PRO A 363 29.41 -9.12 10.78
N ARG A 364 28.71 -9.13 11.93
CA ARG A 364 29.32 -9.15 13.26
C ARG A 364 29.85 -10.52 13.70
N THR A 365 29.39 -11.61 13.09
CA THR A 365 29.69 -12.99 13.52
C THR A 365 30.62 -13.75 12.57
N LEU A 366 30.95 -13.16 11.42
CA LEU A 366 32.03 -13.66 10.57
C LEU A 366 33.34 -13.65 11.36
N LYS A 367 34.00 -14.80 11.41
CA LYS A 367 35.08 -15.08 12.37
C LYS A 367 36.19 -14.03 12.30
N ASN A 368 36.69 -13.67 13.49
CA ASN A 368 37.79 -12.73 13.77
C ASN A 368 37.44 -11.23 13.83
N GLY A 369 36.18 -10.79 13.60
CA GLY A 369 35.75 -9.40 13.83
C GLY A 369 36.43 -8.32 12.97
N ASN A 370 37.23 -8.77 12.00
CA ASN A 370 37.97 -7.98 11.03
C ASN A 370 37.06 -7.49 9.90
N ALA A 371 37.60 -6.61 9.06
CA ALA A 371 36.91 -6.16 7.87
C ALA A 371 36.62 -7.32 6.90
N PHE A 372 35.41 -7.37 6.33
CA PHE A 372 35.05 -8.36 5.29
C PHE A 372 34.32 -7.71 4.12
N LYS A 373 34.52 -8.29 2.94
CA LYS A 373 33.88 -7.91 1.68
C LYS A 373 33.17 -9.12 1.07
N LYS A 374 31.94 -8.95 0.61
CA LYS A 374 31.14 -10.01 -0.05
C LYS A 374 30.37 -9.44 -1.23
N THR A 375 30.64 -9.96 -2.42
CA THR A 375 29.83 -9.72 -3.63
C THR A 375 28.81 -10.85 -3.80
N PHE A 376 27.61 -10.52 -4.26
CA PHE A 376 26.52 -11.46 -4.56
C PHE A 376 25.56 -10.87 -5.62
N LYS A 377 24.60 -11.68 -6.09
CA LYS A 377 23.60 -11.28 -7.09
C LYS A 377 22.18 -11.44 -6.59
N ILE A 378 21.35 -10.43 -6.83
CA ILE A 378 19.91 -10.44 -6.60
C ILE A 378 19.18 -10.31 -7.95
N VAL A 379 18.06 -11.02 -8.11
CA VAL A 379 17.07 -10.81 -9.18
C VAL A 379 15.75 -10.35 -8.56
N GLY A 380 14.94 -9.61 -9.33
CA GLY A 380 13.62 -9.16 -8.84
C GLY A 380 12.63 -10.32 -8.66
N VAL A 381 11.63 -10.14 -7.79
CA VAL A 381 10.60 -11.16 -7.49
C VAL A 381 9.96 -11.74 -8.76
N ALA A 382 9.70 -10.88 -9.76
CA ALA A 382 9.12 -11.23 -11.05
C ALA A 382 9.94 -12.22 -11.89
N ASP A 383 11.23 -12.38 -11.60
CA ASP A 383 12.15 -13.28 -12.30
C ASP A 383 12.49 -14.56 -11.51
N TYR A 384 11.89 -14.80 -10.33
CA TYR A 384 12.19 -15.99 -9.49
C TYR A 384 12.04 -17.34 -10.22
N LYS A 385 11.01 -17.53 -11.05
CA LYS A 385 10.83 -18.75 -11.86
C LYS A 385 11.81 -18.84 -13.04
N ASN A 386 12.35 -17.70 -13.45
CA ASN A 386 13.22 -17.51 -14.61
C ASN A 386 14.69 -17.36 -14.17
N ASN A 387 15.08 -18.04 -13.09
CA ASN A 387 16.35 -17.86 -12.38
C ASN A 387 17.16 -19.17 -12.31
N PRO A 388 17.67 -19.68 -13.45
CA PRO A 388 18.39 -20.95 -13.50
C PRO A 388 19.76 -20.89 -12.81
N GLN A 389 20.36 -19.70 -12.62
CA GLN A 389 21.61 -19.51 -11.89
C GLN A 389 21.43 -19.40 -10.36
N GLY A 390 20.21 -19.58 -9.84
CA GLY A 390 19.95 -19.64 -8.40
C GLY A 390 20.23 -18.35 -7.62
N HIS A 391 20.21 -17.19 -8.29
CA HIS A 391 20.48 -15.88 -7.68
C HIS A 391 19.44 -15.52 -6.62
N PHE A 392 19.82 -14.72 -5.62
CA PHE A 392 18.94 -14.44 -4.48
C PHE A 392 17.76 -13.54 -4.87
N ILE A 393 16.66 -13.61 -4.12
CA ILE A 393 15.53 -12.66 -4.23
C ILE A 393 15.62 -11.60 -3.15
N VAL A 394 16.07 -12.00 -1.96
CA VAL A 394 16.22 -11.12 -0.80
C VAL A 394 17.50 -11.48 -0.04
N ALA A 395 18.23 -10.46 0.41
CA ALA A 395 19.36 -10.61 1.32
C ALA A 395 19.11 -9.87 2.63
N LYS A 396 19.31 -10.54 3.77
CA LYS A 396 19.30 -9.96 5.11
C LYS A 396 20.72 -9.63 5.56
N LEU A 397 20.91 -8.43 6.09
CA LEU A 397 22.11 -8.00 6.80
C LEU A 397 21.80 -8.02 8.30
N GLU A 398 22.19 -9.11 8.95
CA GLU A 398 21.97 -9.40 10.36
C GLU A 398 22.88 -8.53 11.24
N THR A 399 22.24 -7.70 12.06
CA THR A 399 22.84 -6.69 12.92
C THR A 399 23.17 -7.22 14.31
N GLY A 400 22.65 -8.37 14.73
CA GLY A 400 22.72 -8.83 16.12
C GLY A 400 22.04 -7.85 17.09
N THR A 401 20.92 -7.26 16.66
CA THR A 401 20.03 -6.40 17.45
C THR A 401 18.59 -6.88 17.27
N ASN A 402 17.59 -6.00 17.46
CA ASN A 402 16.19 -6.24 17.08
C ASN A 402 15.77 -5.53 15.76
N LYS A 403 16.71 -4.90 15.02
CA LYS A 403 16.41 -4.14 13.79
C LYS A 403 17.42 -4.40 12.66
N ASP A 404 17.05 -5.27 11.73
CA ASP A 404 17.90 -5.69 10.62
C ASP A 404 17.60 -5.00 9.30
N TYR A 405 18.54 -5.09 8.35
CA TYR A 405 18.43 -4.50 7.02
C TYR A 405 18.22 -5.57 5.95
N PHE A 406 17.48 -5.21 4.90
CA PHE A 406 17.01 -6.09 3.84
C PHE A 406 17.25 -5.44 2.47
N LEU A 407 17.83 -6.21 1.56
CA LEU A 407 18.14 -5.82 0.20
C LEU A 407 17.33 -6.67 -0.78
N GLY A 408 16.77 -6.02 -1.80
CA GLY A 408 16.06 -6.64 -2.92
C GLY A 408 16.12 -5.74 -4.16
N LEU A 409 15.72 -6.26 -5.32
CA LEU A 409 15.78 -5.55 -6.60
C LEU A 409 14.37 -5.26 -7.13
N ASN A 410 13.96 -4.00 -7.10
CA ASN A 410 12.57 -3.59 -7.38
C ASN A 410 12.31 -3.40 -8.89
N ILE A 411 12.41 -4.50 -9.63
CA ILE A 411 12.20 -4.53 -11.09
C ILE A 411 10.74 -4.25 -11.43
N ALA A 412 10.48 -3.30 -12.34
CA ALA A 412 9.16 -3.08 -12.92
C ALA A 412 8.86 -4.03 -14.10
N LYS A 413 8.60 -5.31 -13.79
CA LYS A 413 8.33 -6.40 -14.75
C LYS A 413 7.27 -7.36 -14.20
N GLY A 414 6.45 -7.94 -15.08
CA GLY A 414 5.52 -9.02 -14.74
C GLY A 414 4.57 -8.69 -13.59
N VAL A 415 4.67 -9.44 -12.49
CA VAL A 415 3.85 -9.28 -11.26
C VAL A 415 4.14 -7.99 -10.49
N ASN A 416 5.26 -7.33 -10.80
CA ASN A 416 5.73 -6.08 -10.19
C ASN A 416 5.79 -4.94 -11.24
N ALA A 417 5.08 -5.08 -12.37
CA ALA A 417 5.17 -4.17 -13.52
C ALA A 417 4.71 -2.73 -13.26
N ASN A 418 3.92 -2.50 -12.22
CA ASN A 418 3.34 -1.20 -11.89
C ASN A 418 4.09 -0.44 -10.78
N THR A 419 5.23 -0.96 -10.31
CA THR A 419 6.14 -0.25 -9.40
C THR A 419 6.55 1.12 -9.96
N VAL A 420 6.32 2.17 -9.17
CA VAL A 420 6.71 3.56 -9.48
C VAL A 420 7.95 3.98 -8.70
N GLU A 421 7.95 3.88 -7.37
CA GLU A 421 9.13 4.24 -6.57
C GLU A 421 10.21 3.16 -6.61
N ALA A 422 11.48 3.59 -6.56
CA ALA A 422 12.65 2.72 -6.69
C ALA A 422 12.65 1.83 -7.95
N ARG A 423 11.94 2.26 -9.00
CA ARG A 423 11.77 1.50 -10.25
C ARG A 423 13.10 1.06 -10.85
N ASN A 424 13.27 -0.25 -10.97
CA ASN A 424 14.47 -0.95 -11.47
C ASN A 424 15.75 -0.74 -10.63
N GLN A 425 15.62 -0.37 -9.35
CA GLN A 425 16.73 -0.08 -8.43
C GLN A 425 16.82 -1.12 -7.30
N VAL A 426 17.96 -1.15 -6.61
CA VAL A 426 18.12 -1.94 -5.38
C VAL A 426 17.54 -1.15 -4.21
N THR A 427 16.54 -1.69 -3.54
CA THR A 427 15.93 -1.11 -2.34
C THR A 427 16.60 -1.64 -1.08
N LEU A 428 16.96 -0.73 -0.16
CA LEU A 428 17.45 -1.01 1.18
C LEU A 428 16.38 -0.61 2.20
N VAL A 429 15.86 -1.60 2.94
CA VAL A 429 14.79 -1.43 3.93
C VAL A 429 15.27 -1.96 5.29
N GLN A 430 15.00 -1.27 6.39
CA GLN A 430 15.22 -1.78 7.75
C GLN A 430 13.88 -2.24 8.35
N ALA A 431 13.85 -3.29 9.17
CA ALA A 431 12.63 -3.71 9.87
C ALA A 431 12.87 -4.17 11.30
N GLY A 432 11.88 -3.96 12.15
CA GLY A 432 11.86 -4.45 13.54
C GLY A 432 11.71 -5.96 13.65
N GLY A 433 12.04 -6.48 14.85
CA GLY A 433 12.09 -7.91 15.18
C GLY A 433 12.68 -8.76 14.06
N ASN A 434 13.82 -8.29 13.53
CA ASN A 434 14.69 -9.03 12.63
C ASN A 434 14.02 -9.46 11.31
N GLY A 435 12.94 -8.77 10.91
CA GLY A 435 12.15 -9.02 9.70
C GLY A 435 11.26 -10.26 9.78
N GLU A 436 10.95 -10.74 10.99
CA GLU A 436 10.35 -12.05 11.23
C GLU A 436 9.06 -12.00 12.08
N ILE A 437 8.68 -10.81 12.56
CA ILE A 437 7.47 -10.55 13.35
C ILE A 437 6.63 -9.42 12.74
N PHE A 438 5.49 -9.11 13.37
CA PHE A 438 4.75 -7.88 13.11
C PHE A 438 5.58 -6.63 13.46
N ALA A 439 6.12 -5.95 12.44
CA ALA A 439 6.89 -4.73 12.63
C ALA A 439 6.86 -3.82 11.38
N HIS A 440 6.80 -2.50 11.61
CA HIS A 440 7.02 -1.52 10.55
C HIS A 440 8.38 -1.79 9.87
N SER A 441 8.43 -1.55 8.56
CA SER A 441 9.65 -1.60 7.78
C SER A 441 9.91 -0.25 7.12
N ASP A 442 11.05 0.37 7.41
CA ASP A 442 11.42 1.70 6.92
C ASP A 442 12.37 1.60 5.72
N MET A 443 12.06 2.23 4.59
CA MET A 443 13.03 2.41 3.52
C MET A 443 14.16 3.35 3.97
N LYS A 444 15.41 2.97 3.70
CA LYS A 444 16.62 3.76 4.06
C LYS A 444 17.37 4.28 2.85
N ALA A 445 17.25 3.59 1.70
CA ALA A 445 17.67 4.07 0.39
C ALA A 445 17.04 3.23 -0.74
N HIS A 446 16.97 3.82 -1.92
CA HIS A 446 16.94 3.10 -3.20
C HIS A 446 18.20 3.49 -4.00
N LEU A 447 18.81 2.53 -4.71
CA LEU A 447 20.14 2.66 -5.28
C LEU A 447 20.16 2.22 -6.76
N HIS A 448 20.59 3.13 -7.64
CA HIS A 448 20.97 2.85 -9.02
C HIS A 448 22.31 2.13 -9.12
N GLN A 449 22.66 1.66 -10.32
CA GLN A 449 24.01 1.22 -10.64
C GLN A 449 25.04 2.33 -10.34
N GLY A 450 26.16 1.94 -9.70
CA GLY A 450 27.26 2.80 -9.28
C GLY A 450 27.11 3.36 -7.86
N GLU A 451 25.88 3.51 -7.38
CA GLU A 451 25.59 4.14 -6.09
C GLU A 451 25.92 3.23 -4.90
N SER A 452 26.22 3.84 -3.75
CA SER A 452 26.41 3.14 -2.48
C SER A 452 25.70 3.82 -1.32
N TYR A 453 25.48 3.05 -0.24
CA TYR A 453 24.94 3.52 1.02
C TYR A 453 25.79 3.00 2.17
N THR A 454 26.16 3.89 3.11
CA THR A 454 27.00 3.54 4.27
C THR A 454 26.23 3.69 5.58
N ILE A 455 25.91 2.57 6.21
CA ILE A 455 25.39 2.51 7.57
C ILE A 455 26.57 2.79 8.52
N LYS A 456 26.68 4.02 9.03
CA LYS A 456 27.86 4.50 9.79
C LYS A 456 28.22 3.66 11.03
N ASN A 457 27.21 3.11 11.71
CA ASN A 457 27.38 2.27 12.90
C ASN A 457 26.48 1.03 12.77
N PHE A 458 26.96 -0.01 12.09
CA PHE A 458 26.17 -1.20 11.80
C PHE A 458 26.01 -2.08 13.05
N GLY A 459 24.76 -2.30 13.49
CA GLY A 459 24.45 -3.15 14.65
C GLY A 459 25.12 -2.70 15.95
N SER A 460 25.24 -1.38 16.16
CA SER A 460 25.90 -0.75 17.32
C SER A 460 27.35 -1.19 17.56
N SER A 461 28.05 -1.66 16.52
CA SER A 461 29.41 -2.18 16.59
C SER A 461 30.53 -1.12 16.63
N GLY A 462 30.19 0.15 16.43
CA GLY A 462 31.16 1.22 16.18
C GLY A 462 31.82 1.17 14.80
N LYS A 463 31.45 0.19 13.95
CA LYS A 463 32.02 -0.01 12.61
C LYS A 463 30.99 0.27 11.51
N PRO A 464 31.40 0.85 10.37
CA PRO A 464 30.49 1.08 9.25
C PRO A 464 30.24 -0.20 8.43
N LEU A 465 29.12 -0.19 7.70
CA LEU A 465 28.84 -1.13 6.62
C LEU A 465 28.44 -0.35 5.36
N GLU A 466 29.25 -0.49 4.31
CA GLU A 466 28.99 0.00 2.95
C GLU A 466 28.25 -1.07 2.13
N ILE A 467 27.25 -0.64 1.37
CA ILE A 467 26.53 -1.43 0.35
C ILE A 467 26.72 -0.70 -0.98
N ASN A 468 27.38 -1.31 -1.95
CA ASN A 468 27.61 -0.74 -3.28
C ASN A 468 26.91 -1.57 -4.37
N VAL A 469 26.16 -0.91 -5.26
CA VAL A 469 25.43 -1.55 -6.36
C VAL A 469 26.28 -1.50 -7.63
N ARG A 470 27.21 -2.46 -7.73
CA ARG A 470 28.23 -2.50 -8.78
C ARG A 470 27.66 -2.57 -10.20
N ARG A 471 26.52 -3.24 -10.40
CA ARG A 471 25.86 -3.36 -11.70
C ARG A 471 24.37 -3.65 -11.57
N ILE A 472 23.55 -3.08 -12.45
CA ILE A 472 22.17 -3.54 -12.71
C ILE A 472 22.04 -3.83 -14.21
N ASN A 473 21.76 -5.08 -14.58
CA ASN A 473 21.60 -5.49 -15.97
C ASN A 473 20.13 -5.81 -16.28
N LEU A 474 19.47 -4.84 -16.91
CA LEU A 474 18.07 -4.93 -17.35
C LEU A 474 17.92 -5.55 -18.76
N ARG A 475 19.02 -5.78 -19.49
CA ARG A 475 19.00 -6.32 -20.87
C ARG A 475 19.15 -7.84 -20.95
N VAL A 476 18.97 -8.53 -19.83
CA VAL A 476 19.09 -9.99 -19.70
C VAL A 476 17.87 -10.58 -19.00
N SER A 477 17.71 -11.90 -19.11
CA SER A 477 16.65 -12.69 -18.47
C SER A 477 17.33 -13.81 -17.68
N PRO A 478 17.26 -13.85 -16.33
CA PRO A 478 16.58 -12.88 -15.45
C PRO A 478 17.28 -11.52 -15.41
N GLN A 479 16.54 -10.46 -15.08
CA GLN A 479 17.13 -9.15 -14.79
C GLN A 479 17.79 -9.17 -13.39
N VAL A 480 19.04 -8.71 -13.33
CA VAL A 480 19.94 -9.00 -12.20
C VAL A 480 20.75 -7.78 -11.76
N ALA A 481 20.90 -7.62 -10.45
CA ALA A 481 21.84 -6.68 -9.83
C ALA A 481 22.99 -7.43 -9.15
N GLU A 482 24.20 -6.89 -9.28
CA GLU A 482 25.40 -7.34 -8.58
C GLU A 482 25.72 -6.33 -7.47
N ILE A 483 25.69 -6.81 -6.23
CA ILE A 483 25.81 -5.99 -5.02
C ILE A 483 27.06 -6.43 -4.26
N GLU A 484 27.80 -5.47 -3.74
CA GLU A 484 28.96 -5.69 -2.88
C GLU A 484 28.74 -5.05 -1.52
N VAL A 485 28.87 -5.85 -0.45
CA VAL A 485 28.79 -5.40 0.93
C VAL A 485 30.18 -5.43 1.56
N ARG A 486 30.55 -4.35 2.26
CA ARG A 486 31.86 -4.16 2.89
C ARG A 486 31.65 -3.65 4.32
N TYR A 487 32.07 -4.41 5.32
CA TYR A 487 31.94 -4.07 6.74
C TYR A 487 33.30 -3.94 7.38
N GLY A 488 33.43 -3.03 8.35
CA GLY A 488 34.59 -3.00 9.25
C GLY A 488 35.91 -2.53 8.63
N TYR A 489 35.95 -2.31 7.32
CA TYR A 489 36.83 -1.31 6.74
C TYR A 489 36.35 0.04 7.28
N ASN A 490 37.27 0.93 7.64
CA ASN A 490 36.96 2.35 7.46
C ASN A 490 36.55 2.50 6.00
N ALA A 491 35.45 3.21 5.72
CA ALA A 491 35.13 3.56 4.34
C ALA A 491 36.42 4.12 3.71
N PRO A 492 36.85 3.65 2.51
CA PRO A 492 38.00 4.25 1.86
C PRO A 492 37.76 5.76 1.87
N GLN A 493 38.70 6.52 2.45
CA GLN A 493 38.56 7.97 2.44
C GLN A 493 38.41 8.35 0.99
N SER A 494 37.25 8.89 0.64
CA SER A 494 36.92 9.06 -0.76
C SER A 494 37.86 10.11 -1.33
N SER A 495 38.87 9.65 -2.09
CA SER A 495 38.89 10.05 -3.50
C SER A 495 37.43 9.95 -3.94
N PRO A 496 36.72 11.07 -4.17
CA PRO A 496 35.35 11.00 -4.63
C PRO A 496 35.29 10.01 -5.79
N LEU A 497 34.20 9.26 -5.91
CA LEU A 497 33.76 8.95 -7.27
C LEU A 497 33.76 10.33 -7.95
N GLU A 498 34.53 10.58 -9.01
CA GLU A 498 34.62 11.94 -9.55
C GLU A 498 33.22 12.30 -10.05
N CYS A 499 32.55 13.10 -9.22
CA CYS A 499 31.10 13.20 -9.12
C CYS A 499 30.83 14.67 -9.26
N ASN A 500 30.80 15.07 -10.52
CA ASN A 500 30.48 16.41 -10.91
C ASN A 500 29.03 16.67 -10.47
N ASP A 501 28.84 17.68 -9.63
CA ASP A 501 27.51 18.10 -9.15
C ASP A 501 26.77 18.75 -10.32
N VAL A 502 25.91 17.98 -10.98
CA VAL A 502 25.14 18.42 -12.14
C VAL A 502 23.68 18.60 -11.74
N VAL A 503 23.11 19.78 -11.96
CA VAL A 503 21.71 20.06 -11.63
C VAL A 503 20.87 20.09 -12.89
N LEU A 504 19.95 19.15 -13.03
CA LEU A 504 18.88 19.20 -14.04
C LEU A 504 17.68 19.95 -13.44
N SER A 505 17.55 21.22 -13.82
CA SER A 505 16.38 22.05 -13.51
C SER A 505 15.35 21.88 -14.62
N ILE A 506 14.15 21.43 -14.28
CA ILE A 506 13.01 21.34 -15.21
C ILE A 506 11.88 22.21 -14.68
N LYS A 507 11.44 23.17 -15.48
CA LYS A 507 10.17 23.88 -15.24
C LYS A 507 9.09 23.24 -16.10
N THR A 508 8.03 22.76 -15.46
CA THR A 508 6.85 22.23 -16.13
C THR A 508 6.02 23.35 -16.79
N ASP A 509 5.15 22.99 -17.72
CA ASP A 509 4.10 23.85 -18.26
C ASP A 509 2.74 23.52 -17.58
N ALA A 510 1.59 23.68 -18.25
CA ALA A 510 0.29 23.30 -17.71
C ALA A 510 0.08 21.78 -17.54
N TYR A 511 0.88 20.92 -18.19
CA TYR A 511 0.67 19.46 -18.22
C TYR A 511 1.88 18.68 -17.65
N PRO A 512 2.20 18.88 -16.35
CA PRO A 512 3.43 18.38 -15.73
C PRO A 512 3.59 16.86 -15.81
N GLY A 513 2.49 16.10 -15.71
CA GLY A 513 2.49 14.63 -15.72
C GLY A 513 2.75 13.99 -17.09
N GLU A 514 2.99 14.81 -18.11
CA GLU A 514 3.28 14.39 -19.49
C GLU A 514 4.79 14.48 -19.77
N THR A 515 5.48 15.35 -19.03
CA THR A 515 6.93 15.50 -19.00
C THR A 515 7.62 14.33 -18.32
N SER A 516 8.57 13.70 -19.02
CA SER A 516 9.49 12.72 -18.45
C SER A 516 10.89 12.86 -19.04
N TRP A 517 11.91 12.32 -18.37
CA TRP A 517 13.29 12.37 -18.84
C TRP A 517 14.11 11.14 -18.47
N LYS A 518 15.15 10.91 -19.26
CA LYS A 518 16.19 9.92 -18.96
C LYS A 518 17.56 10.43 -19.36
N LEU A 519 18.58 10.02 -18.62
CA LEU A 519 19.98 10.30 -18.91
C LEU A 519 20.67 9.02 -19.37
N VAL A 520 21.31 9.07 -20.54
CA VAL A 520 22.06 7.96 -21.14
C VAL A 520 23.55 8.32 -21.13
N SER A 521 24.42 7.43 -20.65
CA SER A 521 25.87 7.56 -20.84
C SER A 521 26.27 6.96 -22.19
N LYS A 522 27.07 7.66 -22.98
CA LYS A 522 27.57 7.14 -24.27
C LYS A 522 28.64 6.06 -24.07
N ALA A 523 29.46 6.18 -23.02
CA ALA A 523 30.46 5.18 -22.65
C ALA A 523 29.82 3.83 -22.29
N TYR A 524 28.81 3.86 -21.42
CA TYR A 524 28.13 2.64 -20.96
C TYR A 524 26.96 2.18 -21.87
N LYS A 525 26.55 3.01 -22.84
CA LYS A 525 25.44 2.78 -23.80
C LYS A 525 24.15 2.34 -23.11
N MET A 526 23.86 2.90 -21.93
CA MET A 526 22.71 2.54 -21.09
C MET A 526 22.16 3.73 -20.31
N GLU A 527 20.92 3.59 -19.86
CA GLU A 527 20.19 4.57 -19.06
C GLU A 527 20.74 4.56 -17.62
N MET A 528 21.16 5.73 -17.14
CA MET A 528 21.84 5.91 -15.86
C MET A 528 20.93 6.51 -14.79
N ARG A 529 20.07 7.48 -15.16
CA ARG A 529 19.09 8.15 -14.29
C ARG A 529 17.81 8.46 -15.08
N THR A 530 16.69 8.62 -14.39
CA THR A 530 15.35 8.89 -14.95
C THR A 530 14.53 9.76 -14.02
N GLY A 531 13.55 10.49 -14.56
CA GLY A 531 12.53 11.21 -13.80
C GLY A 531 11.33 11.59 -14.69
N GLY A 532 10.38 12.31 -14.11
CA GLY A 532 9.06 12.54 -14.70
C GLY A 532 7.99 12.47 -13.61
N ASP A 533 6.75 12.14 -14.00
CA ASP A 533 5.60 11.98 -13.10
C ASP A 533 5.33 13.24 -12.24
N TYR A 534 5.64 14.42 -12.78
CA TYR A 534 5.45 15.70 -12.09
C TYR A 534 3.97 16.04 -11.93
N THR A 535 3.59 16.62 -10.78
CA THR A 535 2.19 16.86 -10.42
C THR A 535 1.78 18.32 -10.45
N SER A 536 2.73 19.25 -10.39
CA SER A 536 2.47 20.68 -10.27
C SER A 536 2.82 21.42 -11.56
N ALA A 537 1.86 22.16 -12.10
CA ALA A 537 2.03 22.99 -13.29
C ALA A 537 2.92 24.21 -13.03
N ASP A 538 3.55 24.76 -14.08
CA ASP A 538 4.43 25.94 -14.05
C ASP A 538 5.54 25.89 -12.97
N THR A 539 5.89 24.70 -12.46
CA THR A 539 6.72 24.49 -11.26
C THR A 539 8.14 24.08 -11.64
N VAL A 540 9.13 24.66 -10.96
CA VAL A 540 10.55 24.31 -11.13
C VAL A 540 10.92 23.15 -10.22
N TYR A 541 11.53 22.11 -10.80
CA TYR A 541 12.02 20.91 -10.12
C TYR A 541 13.52 20.74 -10.39
N ASP A 542 14.35 20.97 -9.37
CA ASP A 542 15.80 20.81 -9.46
C ASP A 542 16.23 19.41 -9.02
N LYS A 543 16.69 18.59 -9.98
CA LYS A 543 17.28 17.28 -9.70
C LYS A 543 18.80 17.37 -9.70
N LYS A 544 19.40 17.20 -8.52
CA LYS A 544 20.84 16.96 -8.38
C LYS A 544 21.20 15.57 -8.93
N LEU A 545 22.26 15.51 -9.73
CA LEU A 545 22.80 14.34 -10.41
C LEU A 545 24.30 14.26 -10.13
N CYS A 546 24.77 13.08 -9.73
CA CYS A 546 26.19 12.78 -9.56
C CYS A 546 26.69 12.10 -10.84
N LEU A 547 27.53 12.78 -11.62
CA LEU A 547 28.01 12.29 -12.93
C LEU A 547 29.54 12.17 -13.00
N GLU A 548 30.00 11.01 -13.50
CA GLU A 548 31.39 10.77 -13.90
C GLU A 548 31.77 11.62 -15.12
N ASP A 549 33.05 11.94 -15.27
CA ASP A 549 33.59 12.56 -16.49
C ASP A 549 33.26 11.72 -17.74
N GLY A 550 32.82 12.41 -18.81
CA GLY A 550 32.51 11.79 -20.09
C GLY A 550 31.23 12.31 -20.75
N ASP A 551 30.83 11.63 -21.83
CA ASP A 551 29.71 12.02 -22.67
C ASP A 551 28.37 11.42 -22.23
N TYR A 552 27.37 12.28 -22.19
CA TYR A 552 25.99 11.94 -21.89
C TYR A 552 25.02 12.37 -23.00
N THR A 553 23.79 11.88 -22.90
CA THR A 553 22.65 12.36 -23.67
C THR A 553 21.44 12.41 -22.73
N LEU A 554 20.96 13.62 -22.49
CA LEU A 554 19.66 13.84 -21.86
C LEU A 554 18.59 13.66 -22.92
N VAL A 555 17.57 12.87 -22.60
CA VAL A 555 16.40 12.68 -23.44
C VAL A 555 15.19 13.14 -22.65
N ILE A 556 14.66 14.31 -22.99
CA ILE A 556 13.36 14.78 -22.51
C ILE A 556 12.28 14.20 -23.42
N LYS A 557 11.13 13.88 -22.84
CA LYS A 557 9.95 13.41 -23.55
C LYS A 557 8.71 14.10 -23.03
N ASP A 558 7.81 14.33 -23.97
CA ASP A 558 6.41 14.62 -23.71
C ASP A 558 5.56 13.47 -24.27
N LYS A 559 4.38 13.28 -23.69
CA LYS A 559 3.50 12.15 -23.91
C LYS A 559 2.47 12.37 -25.02
N TYR A 560 2.03 13.61 -25.27
CA TYR A 560 0.98 13.89 -26.26
C TYR A 560 1.50 14.54 -27.55
N GLY A 561 2.69 15.13 -27.50
CA GLY A 561 3.46 15.55 -28.68
C GLY A 561 3.60 17.06 -28.86
N ASP A 562 3.22 17.85 -27.86
CA ASP A 562 3.25 19.32 -27.87
C ASP A 562 4.32 19.92 -26.93
N GLY A 563 5.02 19.09 -26.15
CA GLY A 563 6.25 19.47 -25.46
C GLY A 563 6.00 20.31 -24.22
N PHE A 564 6.38 21.60 -24.25
CA PHE A 564 6.08 22.59 -23.21
C PHE A 564 5.21 23.75 -23.75
N SER A 565 4.46 23.50 -24.82
CA SER A 565 3.74 24.55 -25.55
C SER A 565 2.55 25.16 -24.78
N HIS A 566 2.10 24.51 -23.70
CA HIS A 566 0.97 24.98 -22.89
C HIS A 566 1.42 25.73 -21.63
N GLY A 567 2.51 26.50 -21.72
CA GLY A 567 2.96 27.36 -20.63
C GLY A 567 4.32 27.99 -20.91
N ASN A 568 5.08 28.27 -19.85
CA ASN A 568 6.48 28.72 -19.94
C ASN A 568 7.42 27.65 -19.39
N GLY A 569 7.28 26.41 -19.83
CA GLY A 569 8.15 25.29 -19.44
C GLY A 569 9.53 25.38 -20.09
N TYR A 570 10.54 24.79 -19.46
CA TYR A 570 11.91 24.70 -19.97
C TYR A 570 12.70 23.61 -19.23
N TRP A 571 13.87 23.24 -19.74
CA TRP A 571 14.85 22.49 -18.96
C TRP A 571 16.26 23.07 -19.13
N LYS A 572 17.08 22.96 -18.08
CA LYS A 572 18.46 23.44 -18.02
C LYS A 572 19.33 22.44 -17.24
N LEU A 573 20.52 22.15 -17.76
CA LEU A 573 21.57 21.41 -17.07
C LEU A 573 22.65 22.39 -16.62
N PHE A 574 22.91 22.43 -15.32
CA PHE A 574 23.99 23.21 -14.71
C PHE A 574 25.15 22.29 -14.29
N PHE A 575 26.38 22.73 -14.50
CA PHE A 575 27.63 22.14 -13.99
C PHE A 575 28.62 23.27 -13.69
N ASP A 576 29.32 23.24 -12.55
CA ASP A 576 30.12 24.36 -12.03
C ASP A 576 29.37 25.71 -12.09
N GLU A 577 28.11 25.69 -11.64
CA GLU A 577 27.13 26.80 -11.67
C GLU A 577 26.79 27.37 -13.08
N LYS A 578 27.37 26.82 -14.15
CA LYS A 578 27.15 27.26 -15.54
C LYS A 578 26.16 26.34 -16.25
N ILE A 579 25.32 26.92 -17.12
CA ILE A 579 24.46 26.14 -18.01
C ILE A 579 25.33 25.45 -19.06
N VAL A 580 25.35 24.11 -19.07
CA VAL A 580 26.06 23.29 -20.07
C VAL A 580 25.16 22.77 -21.18
N ALA A 581 23.84 22.74 -20.95
CA ALA A 581 22.83 22.53 -21.98
C ALA A 581 21.47 23.07 -21.51
N GLU A 582 20.63 23.52 -22.43
CA GLU A 582 19.24 23.91 -22.14
C GLU A 582 18.34 23.66 -23.36
N GLY A 583 17.02 23.59 -23.13
CA GLY A 583 16.01 23.32 -24.15
C GLY A 583 14.59 23.49 -23.63
N GLY A 584 13.63 22.88 -24.32
CA GLY A 584 12.20 23.08 -24.07
C GLY A 584 11.38 23.55 -25.27
N LYS A 585 11.91 23.42 -26.50
CA LYS A 585 11.18 23.67 -27.75
C LYS A 585 11.16 22.43 -28.63
N PHE A 586 10.34 21.47 -28.23
CA PHE A 586 10.21 20.16 -28.86
C PHE A 586 8.75 19.75 -28.99
N SER A 587 8.51 18.62 -29.66
CA SER A 587 7.19 17.98 -29.76
C SER A 587 7.12 16.82 -28.74
N SER A 588 7.25 15.57 -29.16
CA SER A 588 7.22 14.41 -28.25
C SER A 588 8.56 14.05 -27.62
N ILE A 589 9.68 14.56 -28.15
CA ILE A 589 11.04 14.20 -27.70
C ILE A 589 12.08 15.29 -28.02
N GLU A 590 13.01 15.51 -27.10
CA GLU A 590 14.23 16.32 -27.28
C GLU A 590 15.43 15.48 -26.81
N GLU A 591 16.45 15.29 -27.65
CA GLU A 591 17.67 14.55 -27.29
C GLU A 591 18.89 15.48 -27.38
N THR A 592 19.48 15.84 -26.23
CA THR A 592 20.62 16.75 -26.17
C THR A 592 21.85 16.06 -25.58
N SER A 593 22.93 16.03 -26.36
CA SER A 593 24.24 15.59 -25.89
C SER A 593 24.95 16.68 -25.10
N PHE A 594 25.61 16.30 -24.01
CA PHE A 594 26.54 17.15 -23.27
C PHE A 594 27.70 16.32 -22.75
N THR A 595 28.81 16.99 -22.43
CA THR A 595 30.03 16.36 -21.90
C THR A 595 30.33 16.97 -20.54
N ILE A 596 30.70 16.12 -19.59
CA ILE A 596 31.20 16.51 -18.28
C ILE A 596 32.71 16.28 -18.25
N SER A 597 33.47 17.24 -17.75
CA SER A 597 34.93 17.14 -17.60
C SER A 597 35.39 18.01 -16.44
N GLY A 598 35.97 17.38 -15.42
CA GLY A 598 36.38 18.04 -14.18
C GLY A 598 37.53 19.03 -14.38
N SER A 599 37.39 20.24 -13.83
CA SER A 599 38.45 21.25 -13.85
C SER A 599 39.58 20.89 -12.88
N GLN A 600 40.56 20.11 -13.34
CA GLN A 600 41.79 19.79 -12.60
C GLN A 600 42.61 21.07 -12.30
N VAL A 601 42.44 21.63 -11.09
CA VAL A 601 43.11 22.86 -10.66
C VAL A 601 44.61 22.61 -10.45
N SER A 602 45.42 23.03 -11.43
CA SER A 602 46.89 23.07 -11.31
C SER A 602 47.37 24.37 -10.63
N PRO A 603 48.48 24.36 -9.86
CA PRO A 603 48.85 25.55 -9.07
C PRO A 603 49.50 26.69 -9.87
N ALA A 604 48.87 27.86 -9.80
CA ALA A 604 49.42 29.23 -9.78
C ALA A 604 50.50 29.70 -10.80
N ALA A 605 50.13 30.70 -11.60
CA ALA A 605 50.98 31.84 -11.98
C ALA A 605 50.10 33.09 -12.26
N ASP A 606 50.59 34.29 -11.90
CA ASP A 606 49.87 35.58 -11.89
C ASP A 606 50.92 36.74 -11.84
N PRO A 607 50.63 38.04 -12.11
CA PRO A 607 49.61 38.69 -12.96
C PRO A 607 50.20 39.55 -14.10
N ALA A 608 49.43 39.86 -15.17
CA ALA A 608 49.49 41.08 -16.03
C ALA A 608 48.67 40.92 -17.33
N THR A 609 48.08 41.93 -17.99
CA THR A 609 47.62 43.31 -17.64
C THR A 609 46.43 43.69 -18.57
N ALA A 610 45.65 44.73 -18.24
CA ALA A 610 44.32 44.98 -18.83
C ALA A 610 44.26 45.89 -20.08
N ARG A 611 43.15 45.79 -20.84
CA ARG A 611 42.42 46.94 -21.46
C ARG A 611 41.03 46.62 -22.06
N THR A 612 40.05 47.49 -21.78
CA THR A 612 38.75 47.74 -22.47
C THR A 612 38.90 48.91 -23.49
N PRO A 613 37.87 49.41 -24.25
CA PRO A 613 36.39 49.26 -24.21
C PRO A 613 35.79 48.79 -25.59
N SER A 614 34.58 49.09 -26.12
CA SER A 614 33.39 49.94 -25.81
C SER A 614 32.11 49.46 -26.58
N LEU A 615 30.93 50.06 -26.31
CA LEU A 615 29.70 50.02 -27.13
C LEU A 615 29.37 51.41 -27.71
N PRO A 616 28.53 51.53 -28.78
CA PRO A 616 27.17 52.11 -28.57
C PRO A 616 26.02 51.71 -29.55
N VAL A 617 24.77 51.60 -29.02
CA VAL A 617 23.48 52.33 -29.36
C VAL A 617 22.98 52.34 -30.85
N THR A 618 21.69 52.12 -31.25
CA THR A 618 20.46 52.95 -31.03
C THR A 618 19.12 52.31 -31.53
N VAL A 619 18.05 52.31 -30.70
CA VAL A 619 16.63 52.81 -30.83
C VAL A 619 15.88 52.92 -32.21
N THR A 620 14.56 52.60 -32.25
CA THR A 620 13.35 53.50 -32.50
C THR A 620 11.97 52.73 -32.45
N LYS A 621 10.80 53.41 -32.47
CA LYS A 621 9.42 52.95 -32.06
C LYS A 621 8.36 52.77 -33.20
N ALA A 622 7.19 52.20 -32.85
CA ALA A 622 5.90 52.10 -33.61
C ALA A 622 5.00 53.38 -33.51
N PRO A 623 3.71 53.51 -34.00
CA PRO A 623 2.51 52.75 -33.50
C PRO A 623 1.20 52.62 -34.40
N THR A 624 0.18 51.87 -33.89
CA THR A 624 -1.32 51.97 -34.15
C THR A 624 -1.92 51.65 -35.55
N SER A 625 -3.23 51.37 -35.79
CA SER A 625 -4.52 51.47 -35.01
C SER A 625 -5.59 50.37 -35.34
N SER A 626 -6.77 50.42 -34.69
CA SER A 626 -8.04 49.64 -34.90
C SER A 626 -9.23 50.61 -35.19
N PRO A 627 -10.58 50.29 -35.25
CA PRO A 627 -11.37 49.07 -34.89
C PRO A 627 -12.64 48.74 -35.79
N THR A 628 -13.65 48.01 -35.23
CA THR A 628 -15.13 47.94 -35.54
C THR A 628 -15.68 47.15 -36.79
N THR A 629 -16.88 46.51 -36.84
CA THR A 629 -17.73 45.69 -35.90
C THR A 629 -19.05 45.12 -36.53
N PHE A 630 -19.52 43.93 -36.08
CA PHE A 630 -20.92 43.39 -36.06
C PHE A 630 -21.68 43.09 -37.41
N PRO A 631 -22.92 42.50 -37.43
CA PRO A 631 -23.24 41.09 -37.08
C PRO A 631 -24.18 40.34 -38.08
N THR A 632 -24.44 39.04 -37.86
CA THR A 632 -25.65 38.31 -38.35
C THR A 632 -25.97 37.13 -37.41
N ALA A 633 -27.25 36.75 -37.28
CA ALA A 633 -27.75 35.74 -36.33
C ALA A 633 -28.04 34.35 -36.95
N ALA A 634 -28.35 33.37 -36.11
CA ALA A 634 -28.34 31.93 -36.43
C ALA A 634 -29.70 31.31 -36.85
N PRO A 635 -29.69 30.11 -37.44
CA PRO A 635 -30.74 29.10 -37.32
C PRO A 635 -30.41 28.02 -36.27
N THR A 636 -31.40 27.25 -35.80
CA THR A 636 -31.35 26.49 -34.54
C THR A 636 -31.27 24.96 -34.71
N SER A 637 -30.54 24.31 -33.79
CA SER A 637 -30.68 22.90 -33.34
C SER A 637 -31.00 21.80 -34.37
N SER A 638 -29.96 21.10 -34.82
CA SER A 638 -30.03 19.64 -35.06
C SER A 638 -29.89 18.89 -33.71
N PRO A 639 -30.31 17.62 -33.57
CA PRO A 639 -30.33 16.94 -32.27
C PRO A 639 -28.92 16.85 -31.67
N THR A 640 -28.80 17.30 -30.42
CA THR A 640 -27.55 17.31 -29.65
C THR A 640 -26.96 15.90 -29.61
N GLN A 641 -25.81 15.69 -30.27
CA GLN A 641 -25.00 14.52 -29.96
C GLN A 641 -24.54 14.67 -28.51
N CYS A 642 -24.93 13.71 -27.68
CA CYS A 642 -24.45 13.65 -26.31
C CYS A 642 -22.94 13.48 -26.35
N SER A 643 -22.25 14.50 -25.84
CA SER A 643 -20.80 14.65 -25.81
C SER A 643 -20.34 14.60 -24.37
N ASP A 644 -19.13 14.12 -24.14
CA ASP A 644 -18.46 14.36 -22.88
C ASP A 644 -18.11 15.84 -22.74
N ASP A 645 -18.22 16.36 -21.53
CA ASP A 645 -17.74 17.67 -21.13
C ASP A 645 -16.23 17.57 -20.82
N PRO A 646 -15.33 18.22 -21.59
CA PRO A 646 -13.89 18.17 -21.34
C PRO A 646 -13.48 18.91 -20.06
N SER A 647 -14.32 19.86 -19.60
CA SER A 647 -14.13 20.58 -18.34
C SER A 647 -14.61 19.79 -17.13
N PHE A 648 -15.53 18.82 -17.30
CA PHE A 648 -16.00 17.99 -16.19
C PHE A 648 -14.90 17.09 -15.63
N LYS A 649 -14.73 17.20 -14.32
CA LYS A 649 -13.77 16.46 -13.52
C LYS A 649 -14.52 15.71 -12.41
N PHE A 650 -14.65 14.40 -12.53
CA PHE A 650 -15.05 13.59 -11.38
C PHE A 650 -13.87 13.54 -10.39
N ARG A 651 -14.06 14.16 -9.22
CA ARG A 651 -13.08 14.18 -8.13
C ARG A 651 -13.54 13.26 -7.00
N ARG A 652 -12.70 12.27 -6.67
CA ARG A 652 -12.73 11.48 -5.44
C ARG A 652 -11.29 11.03 -5.20
N PHE A 653 -10.72 11.28 -4.02
CA PHE A 653 -9.28 11.18 -3.76
C PHE A 653 -8.44 12.15 -4.62
N ASP A 654 -7.11 12.06 -4.52
CA ASP A 654 -6.09 12.79 -5.31
C ASP A 654 -6.18 12.60 -6.85
N PHE A 655 -7.17 11.85 -7.36
CA PHE A 655 -7.27 11.51 -8.77
C PHE A 655 -8.41 12.25 -9.46
N GLU A 656 -8.05 13.31 -10.18
CA GLU A 656 -8.97 13.99 -11.07
C GLU A 656 -9.25 13.13 -12.33
N ARG A 657 -10.52 12.75 -12.54
CA ARG A 657 -10.94 11.91 -13.68
C ARG A 657 -11.83 12.68 -14.64
N SER A 658 -11.34 12.94 -15.85
CA SER A 658 -12.19 13.29 -17.00
C SER A 658 -12.89 12.06 -17.57
N CYS A 659 -13.91 12.26 -18.41
CA CYS A 659 -14.75 11.20 -18.97
C CYS A 659 -13.96 10.10 -19.72
N ASN A 660 -12.82 10.46 -20.31
CA ASN A 660 -11.87 9.52 -20.93
C ASN A 660 -11.48 8.34 -20.00
N TRP A 661 -11.49 8.53 -18.68
CA TRP A 661 -11.21 7.47 -17.72
C TRP A 661 -12.25 6.33 -17.76
N ILE A 662 -13.51 6.61 -18.07
CA ILE A 662 -14.56 5.57 -18.22
C ILE A 662 -14.23 4.67 -19.42
N CYS A 663 -13.58 5.23 -20.44
CA CYS A 663 -13.14 4.56 -21.66
C CYS A 663 -11.72 3.94 -21.61
N TRP A 664 -11.01 4.01 -20.47
CA TRP A 664 -9.62 3.54 -20.35
C TRP A 664 -9.49 2.30 -19.44
N PRO A 665 -8.50 1.40 -19.65
CA PRO A 665 -7.80 1.20 -20.92
C PRO A 665 -8.79 0.73 -22.00
N LYS A 666 -8.36 0.63 -23.28
CA LYS A 666 -9.22 0.24 -24.41
C LYS A 666 -9.61 -1.27 -24.43
N ASP A 667 -9.96 -1.81 -23.27
CA ASP A 667 -10.45 -3.17 -23.05
C ASP A 667 -12.00 -3.15 -22.94
N THR A 668 -12.66 -3.95 -23.77
CA THR A 668 -14.14 -3.96 -23.88
C THR A 668 -14.84 -4.43 -22.61
N ASN A 669 -14.20 -5.22 -21.75
CA ASN A 669 -14.78 -5.65 -20.47
C ASN A 669 -14.55 -4.61 -19.36
N LYS A 670 -13.35 -4.02 -19.29
CA LYS A 670 -13.03 -2.97 -18.31
C LYS A 670 -13.85 -1.70 -18.52
N ILE A 671 -14.03 -1.28 -19.78
CA ILE A 671 -14.92 -0.16 -20.11
C ILE A 671 -16.35 -0.45 -19.62
N ARG A 672 -16.88 -1.67 -19.83
CA ARG A 672 -18.22 -2.05 -19.32
C ARG A 672 -18.30 -2.09 -17.79
N LYS A 673 -17.25 -2.58 -17.12
CA LYS A 673 -17.10 -2.56 -15.64
C LYS A 673 -17.18 -1.12 -15.12
N ARG A 674 -16.45 -0.19 -15.75
CA ARG A 674 -16.46 1.24 -15.42
C ARG A 674 -17.80 1.91 -15.73
N GLN A 675 -18.33 1.75 -16.95
CA GLN A 675 -19.65 2.28 -17.36
C GLN A 675 -20.73 1.89 -16.34
N LYS A 676 -20.85 0.60 -16.01
CA LYS A 676 -21.83 0.08 -15.03
C LYS A 676 -21.68 0.67 -13.62
N ASN A 677 -20.45 0.84 -13.14
CA ASN A 677 -20.17 1.23 -11.74
C ASN A 677 -20.20 2.75 -11.50
N TRP A 678 -20.13 3.57 -12.55
CA TRP A 678 -19.91 5.02 -12.43
C TRP A 678 -20.91 5.87 -13.23
N CYS A 679 -21.41 5.43 -14.39
CA CYS A 679 -22.36 6.21 -15.21
C CYS A 679 -23.78 6.32 -14.63
N ASN A 680 -24.02 5.74 -13.44
CA ASN A 680 -25.26 5.86 -12.68
C ASN A 680 -25.05 6.66 -11.38
N ARG A 681 -24.00 7.49 -11.31
CA ARG A 681 -23.77 8.45 -10.23
C ARG A 681 -24.02 9.87 -10.74
N ASP A 682 -24.50 10.73 -9.83
CA ASP A 682 -24.85 12.11 -10.11
C ASP A 682 -23.66 12.89 -10.72
N GLY A 683 -23.96 13.78 -11.66
CA GLY A 683 -22.96 14.50 -12.47
C GLY A 683 -22.26 13.65 -13.55
N ILE A 684 -21.86 12.41 -13.26
CA ILE A 684 -21.15 11.56 -14.24
C ILE A 684 -22.05 11.19 -15.43
N SER A 685 -23.31 10.83 -15.17
CA SER A 685 -24.29 10.48 -16.21
C SER A 685 -24.53 11.61 -17.23
N GLU A 686 -24.56 12.85 -16.75
CA GLU A 686 -24.88 14.05 -17.53
C GLU A 686 -23.65 14.60 -18.25
N SER A 687 -22.53 14.74 -17.53
CA SER A 687 -21.30 15.33 -18.07
C SER A 687 -20.38 14.35 -18.81
N CYS A 688 -20.50 13.04 -18.58
CA CYS A 688 -19.74 12.00 -19.31
C CYS A 688 -20.63 11.14 -20.20
N CYS A 689 -21.66 11.75 -20.80
CA CYS A 689 -22.69 11.03 -21.52
C CYS A 689 -22.13 10.18 -22.69
N ALA A 690 -21.13 10.63 -23.44
CA ALA A 690 -20.59 9.88 -24.58
C ALA A 690 -19.76 8.66 -24.14
N ALA A 691 -18.92 8.82 -23.13
CA ALA A 691 -18.20 7.71 -22.50
C ALA A 691 -19.14 6.73 -21.78
N CYS A 692 -20.34 7.17 -21.40
CA CYS A 692 -21.37 6.35 -20.76
C CYS A 692 -22.33 5.64 -21.73
N ALA A 693 -22.60 6.21 -22.91
CA ALA A 693 -23.67 5.73 -23.80
C ALA A 693 -23.37 4.39 -24.50
N ALA A 694 -22.13 4.11 -24.91
CA ALA A 694 -21.76 2.80 -25.45
C ALA A 694 -20.26 2.48 -25.42
N THR A 695 -19.91 1.20 -25.20
CA THR A 695 -18.55 0.64 -25.39
C THR A 695 -18.02 0.77 -26.85
N LYS A 696 -18.85 1.22 -27.80
CA LYS A 696 -18.42 1.57 -29.17
C LYS A 696 -17.85 2.98 -29.29
N GLN A 697 -18.26 3.92 -28.44
CA GLN A 697 -17.75 5.31 -28.45
C GLN A 697 -16.37 5.41 -27.79
N CYS A 698 -16.06 4.52 -26.85
CA CYS A 698 -14.75 4.37 -26.21
C CYS A 698 -13.64 3.68 -27.07
N ARG A 699 -13.75 3.65 -28.40
CA ARG A 699 -12.87 2.84 -29.27
C ARG A 699 -11.68 3.58 -29.86
#